data_AF-A0A928LB85-F1
#
_entry.id   AF-A0A928LB85-F1
#
_cell.length_a   1.000
_cell.length_b   1.000
_cell.length_c   1.000
_cell.angle_alpha   90.00
_cell.angle_beta   90.00
_cell.angle_gamma   90.00
#
_symmetry.space_group_name_H-M   'P 1'
#
loop_
_entity.id
_entity.type
_entity.pdbx_description
1 polymer ?
#
loop_
_entity_poly.entity_id
_entity_poly.type
_entity_poly.pdbx_seq_one_letter_code
_entity_poly.pdbx_strand_id
1 'polypeptide(L)'
;MKFLAIIDGMWYNKIRYMRRLAGGRTENNMKIHKKTAAFIAAMAICASSMPWSTVHADNEENTVTASTEATEAETQAQDELVTSGDYKYQVLSDGKISIEDCTSADKELTVPSSIDGYTVSELGKTAFGKDYENNNFETITLPATLEYISVENPFLYCEKLTAVNIDGTCKDFVSEDGILYSKDKKKLICYPMAKNGDSFTLPEGVESIGSVALYNTKLREIKFPTTLVSMGNHALSFNENIESYDFSKTKLVGIGMMAFADCKNLSEVLLPETLYEISGGAFINCKRLTDIKLPSKLEVVGQSAFTSTGLKKIIVPPSVTDIGYCAFGYYLNTAGEEVADDDFVIIGTYGSAVQAYCTDSDAEYDYQNNFTFKTEDEAEEEEELLNLEQVREGEYSYAVVNGEAVIMLCAAEDKVLTVPEKLGGLNVTAIYPAAFQSCKSEEIILPETVKLIREMAFYKCENLKKIVLPQSVQVIGNYSFDSCTALEEFNAGGAKAIGGHAFDSCPNLKKVTLSGNCTDFEPNLFVDCLTLEEINVTDGNGNYSSVDGVLFNKDKTELVVYPSSRPDKVYKMPDSVKKVQVDAFINCSAIEDMVLSKNLTELEKYAVYNCPSLKSIRAFKKLKTIGDYAFGFRYNEQSTDGENVDVLSEGIKLYAPKNSAAYDFAKEKGIEVISGTVRIGDKNVRIVMLGILGGAIGAAVLAVLGLLIGKKIRKKKEADELSGKAEEKRRKKAEKEPKLDAGDKIVGDDSDEVEDKENEA
;
A
#
# COMPACT_ATOMS: atom_id res chain seq x y z
N MET A 1 24.44 31.23 8.57
CA MET A 1 25.17 32.01 9.60
C MET A 1 24.28 32.47 10.77
N LYS A 2 23.28 33.37 10.63
CA LYS A 2 22.38 33.71 11.77
C LYS A 2 21.49 32.55 12.25
N PHE A 3 21.20 31.54 11.42
CA PHE A 3 20.29 30.44 11.75
C PHE A 3 20.93 29.34 12.63
N LEU A 4 22.24 29.06 12.48
CA LEU A 4 22.95 28.10 13.35
C LEU A 4 23.33 28.70 14.70
N ALA A 5 23.66 29.99 14.78
CA ALA A 5 23.79 30.69 16.07
C ALA A 5 22.45 30.86 16.80
N ILE A 6 21.33 30.85 16.07
CA ILE A 6 19.98 30.73 16.64
C ILE A 6 19.73 29.29 17.10
N ILE A 7 20.18 28.26 16.38
CA ILE A 7 20.02 26.85 16.79
C ILE A 7 20.91 26.51 18.01
N ASP A 8 22.19 26.88 18.03
CA ASP A 8 23.12 26.68 19.16
C ASP A 8 22.84 27.65 20.33
N GLY A 9 22.46 28.90 20.04
CA GLY A 9 22.09 29.90 21.04
C GLY A 9 20.72 29.65 21.67
N MET A 10 19.77 29.07 20.93
CA MET A 10 18.54 28.52 21.50
C MET A 10 18.82 27.24 22.27
N TRP A 11 19.75 26.38 21.84
CA TRP A 11 20.18 25.17 22.56
C TRP A 11 20.74 25.47 23.96
N TYR A 12 21.69 26.41 24.06
CA TYR A 12 22.33 26.76 25.34
C TYR A 12 21.36 27.48 26.29
N ASN A 13 20.47 28.34 25.77
CA ASN A 13 19.46 29.02 26.58
C ASN A 13 18.28 28.11 26.95
N LYS A 14 17.91 27.13 26.12
CA LYS A 14 16.82 26.16 26.39
C LYS A 14 17.27 25.11 27.42
N ILE A 15 18.53 24.65 27.42
CA ILE A 15 19.09 23.82 28.50
C ILE A 15 19.14 24.59 29.84
N ARG A 16 19.49 25.89 29.80
CA ARG A 16 19.53 26.75 30.99
C ARG A 16 18.13 27.13 31.50
N TYR A 17 17.15 27.24 30.62
CA TYR A 17 15.73 27.45 30.92
C TYR A 17 15.07 26.16 31.47
N MET A 18 15.40 25.00 30.90
CA MET A 18 14.95 23.67 31.37
C MET A 18 15.51 23.32 32.77
N ARG A 19 16.76 23.70 33.08
CA ARG A 19 17.30 23.61 34.45
C ARG A 19 16.59 24.53 35.46
N ARG A 20 16.02 25.65 35.02
CA ARG A 20 15.18 26.53 35.87
C ARG A 20 13.75 26.00 36.04
N LEU A 21 13.21 25.28 35.04
CA LEU A 21 11.86 24.68 35.09
C LEU A 21 11.81 23.29 35.73
N ALA A 22 12.93 22.58 35.88
CA ALA A 22 13.03 21.40 36.74
C ALA A 22 12.67 21.72 38.22
N GLY A 23 12.64 23.01 38.60
CA GLY A 23 12.13 23.49 39.89
C GLY A 23 10.65 23.91 39.91
N GLY A 24 9.91 23.81 38.79
CA GLY A 24 8.52 24.29 38.69
C GLY A 24 7.64 23.42 37.78
N ARG A 25 6.89 22.49 38.38
CA ARG A 25 5.97 21.55 37.70
C ARG A 25 4.72 22.25 37.16
N THR A 26 4.40 22.06 35.87
CA THR A 26 3.02 22.05 35.32
C THR A 26 2.93 21.18 34.06
N GLU A 27 1.83 20.42 33.90
CA GLU A 27 1.64 19.34 32.90
C GLU A 27 1.55 19.77 31.43
N ASN A 28 1.17 21.02 31.13
CA ASN A 28 0.96 21.46 29.74
C ASN A 28 2.25 21.70 28.94
N ASN A 29 3.37 21.97 29.60
CA ASN A 29 4.67 22.16 28.92
C ASN A 29 5.37 20.83 28.55
N MET A 30 4.84 19.68 29.00
CA MET A 30 5.48 18.38 28.82
C MET A 30 5.18 17.74 27.46
N LYS A 31 4.07 18.10 26.82
CA LYS A 31 3.61 17.52 25.54
C LYS A 31 4.37 18.07 24.32
N ILE A 32 4.66 19.38 24.32
CA ILE A 32 5.43 20.05 23.25
C ILE A 32 6.90 19.56 23.20
N HIS A 33 7.41 18.97 24.28
CA HIS A 33 8.81 18.59 24.39
C HIS A 33 9.14 17.18 23.88
N LYS A 34 8.15 16.33 23.57
CA LYS A 34 8.39 14.95 23.11
C LYS A 34 8.74 14.85 21.62
N LYS A 35 8.07 15.62 20.74
CA LYS A 35 8.42 15.72 19.30
C LYS A 35 9.87 16.11 19.08
N THR A 36 10.30 17.14 19.80
CA THR A 36 11.69 17.60 19.73
C THR A 36 12.62 16.67 20.50
N ALA A 37 12.20 15.98 21.56
CA ALA A 37 13.07 15.08 22.33
C ALA A 37 13.38 13.75 21.63
N ALA A 38 12.48 13.17 20.82
CA ALA A 38 12.78 11.98 20.02
C ALA A 38 13.72 12.30 18.85
N PHE A 39 13.52 13.45 18.19
CA PHE A 39 14.45 13.97 17.17
C PHE A 39 15.79 14.45 17.77
N ILE A 40 15.77 15.06 18.96
CA ILE A 40 16.99 15.39 19.74
C ILE A 40 17.64 14.12 20.28
N ALA A 41 16.93 13.05 20.62
CA ALA A 41 17.51 11.78 21.02
C ALA A 41 18.16 11.09 19.81
N ALA A 42 17.53 11.09 18.64
CA ALA A 42 18.13 10.63 17.39
C ALA A 42 19.37 11.47 17.00
N MET A 43 19.34 12.80 17.19
CA MET A 43 20.49 13.70 16.97
C MET A 43 21.52 13.70 18.12
N ALA A 44 21.18 13.28 19.33
CA ALA A 44 22.09 13.15 20.47
C ALA A 44 22.76 11.77 20.49
N ILE A 45 22.09 10.74 19.96
CA ILE A 45 22.70 9.46 19.58
C ILE A 45 23.76 9.69 18.48
N CYS A 46 23.70 10.80 17.73
CA CYS A 46 24.79 11.21 16.83
C CYS A 46 26.04 11.75 17.54
N ALA A 47 26.04 11.90 18.87
CA ALA A 47 27.26 12.06 19.67
C ALA A 47 27.80 10.71 20.19
N SER A 48 27.11 9.61 19.92
CA SER A 48 27.49 8.25 20.31
C SER A 48 27.02 7.24 19.25
N SER A 49 27.62 7.27 18.06
CA SER A 49 27.32 6.29 17.01
C SER A 49 27.86 4.90 17.36
N MET A 50 27.00 3.88 17.37
CA MET A 50 27.45 2.49 17.24
C MET A 50 27.84 2.19 15.78
N PRO A 51 28.89 1.39 15.53
CA PRO A 51 29.36 1.08 14.18
C PRO A 51 28.45 0.11 13.43
N TRP A 52 28.25 0.39 12.14
CA TRP A 52 27.62 -0.48 11.15
C TRP A 52 28.47 -1.74 10.93
N SER A 53 27.93 -2.92 11.24
CA SER A 53 28.54 -4.21 10.88
C SER A 53 27.74 -4.90 9.77
N THR A 54 28.48 -5.64 8.97
CA THR A 54 28.15 -6.20 7.65
C THR A 54 27.18 -7.39 7.68
N VAL A 55 26.28 -7.40 6.68
CA VAL A 55 25.79 -8.54 5.85
C VAL A 55 25.31 -9.83 6.55
N HIS A 56 24.01 -10.11 6.34
CA HIS A 56 23.25 -11.38 6.40
C HIS A 56 23.94 -12.65 6.94
N ALA A 57 23.42 -13.17 8.05
CA ALA A 57 23.04 -14.58 8.18
C ALA A 57 22.07 -14.78 9.36
N ASP A 58 20.97 -15.48 9.04
CA ASP A 58 20.09 -16.28 9.90
C ASP A 58 19.05 -15.60 10.81
N ASN A 59 17.81 -16.04 10.56
CA ASN A 59 16.61 -15.97 11.39
C ASN A 59 16.90 -16.18 12.87
N GLU A 60 16.34 -15.33 13.72
CA GLU A 60 15.44 -15.77 14.81
C GLU A 60 14.64 -14.58 15.34
N GLU A 61 13.37 -14.84 15.61
CA GLU A 61 12.41 -13.94 16.24
C GLU A 61 13.01 -13.30 17.52
N ASN A 62 12.85 -11.99 17.71
CA ASN A 62 12.56 -11.53 19.06
C ASN A 62 11.85 -10.17 19.11
N THR A 63 10.66 -10.26 19.70
CA THR A 63 9.81 -9.20 20.23
C THR A 63 10.57 -8.21 21.10
N VAL A 64 10.49 -6.92 20.79
CA VAL A 64 10.95 -5.86 21.69
C VAL A 64 9.83 -5.53 22.69
N THR A 65 9.87 -6.20 23.84
CA THR A 65 9.16 -5.74 25.04
C THR A 65 9.99 -4.67 25.73
N ALA A 66 9.37 -3.52 25.99
CA ALA A 66 9.88 -2.50 26.88
C ALA A 66 10.12 -3.06 28.28
N SER A 67 11.32 -2.86 28.83
CA SER A 67 11.55 -3.01 30.27
C SER A 67 12.66 -2.07 30.76
N THR A 68 12.22 -1.10 31.55
CA THR A 68 12.78 -0.68 32.86
C THR A 68 14.26 -0.29 32.95
N GLU A 69 14.45 0.98 33.31
CA GLU A 69 15.44 1.50 34.26
C GLU A 69 16.71 0.64 34.43
N ALA A 70 17.65 0.78 33.51
CA ALA A 70 19.05 0.54 33.79
C ALA A 70 19.69 1.89 34.15
N THR A 71 19.90 2.12 35.45
CA THR A 71 20.88 3.09 35.91
C THR A 71 22.25 2.67 35.38
N GLU A 72 22.67 3.28 34.27
CA GLU A 72 24.06 3.20 33.83
C GLU A 72 24.88 4.08 34.78
N ALA A 73 25.50 3.41 35.76
CA ALA A 73 26.69 3.92 36.40
C ALA A 73 27.82 3.94 35.36
N GLU A 74 27.87 4.99 34.55
CA GLU A 74 29.06 5.36 33.80
C GLU A 74 30.20 5.51 34.81
N THR A 75 31.13 4.56 34.77
CA THR A 75 32.39 4.68 35.49
C THR A 75 33.21 5.70 34.69
N GLN A 76 33.12 6.98 35.07
CA GLN A 76 33.98 8.05 34.58
C GLN A 76 35.45 7.72 34.91
N ALA A 77 36.15 7.05 33.99
CA ALA A 77 37.55 7.36 33.77
C ALA A 77 37.56 8.64 32.92
N GLN A 78 37.63 9.78 33.59
CA GLN A 78 37.80 11.07 32.93
C GLN A 78 39.24 11.10 32.40
N ASP A 79 39.44 10.67 31.15
CA ASP A 79 40.74 10.77 30.50
C ASP A 79 41.13 12.25 30.45
N GLU A 80 42.14 12.60 31.24
CA GLU A 80 42.54 13.98 31.48
C GLU A 80 43.19 14.53 30.21
N LEU A 81 42.51 15.45 29.53
CA LEU A 81 43.07 16.14 28.35
C LEU A 81 44.29 16.96 28.77
N VAL A 82 45.42 16.70 28.12
CA VAL A 82 46.67 17.43 28.34
C VAL A 82 46.73 18.61 27.37
N THR A 83 47.14 19.78 27.87
CA THR A 83 47.36 20.97 27.03
C THR A 83 48.86 21.24 26.90
N SER A 84 49.37 21.31 25.67
CA SER A 84 50.75 21.67 25.36
C SER A 84 50.82 22.58 24.14
N GLY A 85 51.31 23.80 24.35
CA GLY A 85 51.29 24.85 23.33
C GLY A 85 49.87 25.12 22.85
N ASP A 86 49.68 25.07 21.53
CA ASP A 86 48.38 25.28 20.88
C ASP A 86 47.49 24.03 20.84
N TYR A 87 47.96 22.88 21.34
CA TYR A 87 47.25 21.61 21.22
C TYR A 87 46.67 21.14 22.55
N LYS A 88 45.46 20.59 22.51
CA LYS A 88 44.94 19.71 23.55
C LYS A 88 44.79 18.31 23.01
N TYR A 89 45.23 17.33 23.78
CA TYR A 89 45.27 15.95 23.32
C TYR A 89 45.02 14.97 24.47
N GLN A 90 44.63 13.75 24.09
CA GLN A 90 44.47 12.62 24.98
C GLN A 90 45.62 11.63 24.73
N VAL A 91 46.21 11.09 25.80
CA VAL A 91 47.18 9.99 25.70
C VAL A 91 46.43 8.67 25.60
N LEU A 92 46.72 7.91 24.55
CA LEU A 92 46.09 6.64 24.25
C LEU A 92 46.78 5.50 25.03
N SER A 93 46.10 4.36 25.13
CA SER A 93 46.59 3.20 25.88
C SER A 93 47.90 2.60 25.34
N ASP A 94 48.23 2.85 24.07
CA ASP A 94 49.47 2.42 23.41
C ASP A 94 50.62 3.44 23.54
N GLY A 95 50.41 4.55 24.24
CA GLY A 95 51.39 5.61 24.44
C GLY A 95 51.52 6.59 23.26
N LYS A 96 50.57 6.60 22.31
CA LYS A 96 50.43 7.67 21.31
C LYS A 96 49.38 8.69 21.76
N ILE A 97 49.10 9.72 20.95
CA ILE A 97 48.12 10.76 21.30
C ILE A 97 47.09 11.00 20.19
N SER A 98 45.86 11.33 20.63
CA SER A 98 44.80 11.91 19.81
C SER A 98 44.69 13.41 20.06
N ILE A 99 44.78 14.23 18.99
CA ILE A 99 44.54 15.67 19.09
C ILE A 99 43.04 15.92 19.16
N GLU A 100 42.59 16.62 20.20
CA GLU A 100 41.18 16.89 20.46
C GLU A 100 40.80 18.37 20.29
N ASP A 101 41.77 19.29 20.30
CA ASP A 101 41.57 20.72 20.06
C ASP A 101 42.89 21.36 19.60
N CYS A 102 42.80 22.39 18.76
CA CYS A 102 43.94 23.21 18.34
C CYS A 102 43.54 24.69 18.34
N THR A 103 44.27 25.51 19.09
CA THR A 103 44.01 26.94 19.26
C THR A 103 44.98 27.83 18.48
N SER A 104 45.75 27.26 17.54
CA SER A 104 46.68 28.03 16.72
C SER A 104 45.93 29.12 15.96
N ALA A 105 46.53 30.31 15.91
CA ALA A 105 46.02 31.44 15.13
C ALA A 105 46.56 31.46 13.69
N ASP A 106 47.41 30.50 13.32
CA ASP A 106 48.05 30.44 12.02
C ASP A 106 47.05 30.12 10.91
N LYS A 107 47.37 30.59 9.70
CA LYS A 107 46.63 30.25 8.49
C LYS A 107 47.10 28.93 7.87
N GLU A 108 48.39 28.64 8.00
CA GLU A 108 49.01 27.43 7.47
C GLU A 108 49.49 26.61 8.66
N LEU A 109 48.72 25.57 9.01
CA LEU A 109 49.04 24.71 10.14
C LEU A 109 49.85 23.51 9.68
N THR A 110 50.98 23.24 10.33
CA THR A 110 51.67 21.94 10.22
C THR A 110 51.53 21.22 11.55
N VAL A 111 50.78 20.13 11.57
CA VAL A 111 50.61 19.31 12.78
C VAL A 111 51.90 18.51 13.01
N PRO A 112 52.54 18.64 14.18
CA PRO A 112 53.80 17.95 14.44
C PRO A 112 53.59 16.43 14.52
N SER A 113 54.61 15.65 14.16
CA SER A 113 54.58 14.18 14.30
C SER A 113 54.63 13.72 15.77
N SER A 114 55.01 14.61 16.69
CA SER A 114 55.05 14.33 18.13
C SER A 114 54.83 15.59 18.98
N ILE A 115 54.13 15.46 20.10
CA ILE A 115 53.93 16.52 21.10
C ILE A 115 54.34 15.94 22.46
N ASP A 116 55.15 16.68 23.23
CA ASP A 116 55.67 16.25 24.54
C ASP A 116 56.33 14.86 24.56
N GLY A 117 56.93 14.46 23.44
CA GLY A 117 57.57 13.15 23.28
C GLY A 117 56.62 12.01 22.90
N TYR A 118 55.31 12.25 22.86
CA TYR A 118 54.32 11.30 22.37
C TYR A 118 54.11 11.43 20.86
N THR A 119 53.92 10.32 20.16
CA THR A 119 53.64 10.32 18.71
C THR A 119 52.19 10.73 18.45
N VAL A 120 51.96 11.67 17.53
CA VAL A 120 50.61 12.03 17.06
C VAL A 120 50.12 10.96 16.10
N SER A 121 49.07 10.23 16.49
CA SER A 121 48.51 9.15 15.68
C SER A 121 47.04 9.33 15.34
N GLU A 122 46.30 10.15 16.09
CA GLU A 122 44.85 10.30 15.90
C GLU A 122 44.42 11.78 15.87
N LEU A 123 43.35 12.05 15.11
CA LEU A 123 42.62 13.32 15.15
C LEU A 123 41.20 13.06 15.63
N GLY A 124 40.87 13.57 16.82
CA GLY A 124 39.53 13.57 17.38
C GLY A 124 38.58 14.51 16.65
N LYS A 125 37.29 14.48 17.01
CA LYS A 125 36.20 15.22 16.33
C LYS A 125 36.49 16.71 16.20
N THR A 126 37.09 17.33 17.22
CA THR A 126 37.31 18.78 17.27
C THR A 126 38.79 19.15 17.17
N ALA A 127 39.62 18.30 16.58
CA ALA A 127 41.08 18.48 16.52
C ALA A 127 41.53 19.87 16.02
N PHE A 128 40.73 20.53 15.17
CA PHE A 128 41.01 21.88 14.64
C PHE A 128 40.02 22.94 15.13
N GLY A 129 39.45 22.73 16.31
CA GLY A 129 38.51 23.63 16.95
C GLY A 129 37.06 23.47 16.50
N LYS A 130 36.16 24.17 17.21
CA LYS A 130 34.70 24.13 17.03
C LYS A 130 34.07 25.48 16.69
N ASP A 131 34.92 26.45 16.37
CA ASP A 131 34.52 27.86 16.17
C ASP A 131 34.50 28.19 14.68
N TYR A 132 33.30 28.24 14.09
CA TYR A 132 33.09 28.61 12.68
C TYR A 132 33.59 30.02 12.35
N GLU A 133 33.46 30.97 13.28
CA GLU A 133 33.72 32.38 13.00
C GLU A 133 35.22 32.70 13.06
N ASN A 134 35.92 32.05 14.01
CA ASN A 134 37.30 32.38 14.32
C ASN A 134 38.33 31.38 13.78
N ASN A 135 37.93 30.24 13.22
CA ASN A 135 38.87 29.34 12.56
C ASN A 135 39.50 30.03 11.34
N ASN A 136 40.84 30.04 11.30
CA ASN A 136 41.62 30.75 10.30
C ASN A 136 42.45 29.83 9.39
N PHE A 137 42.33 28.51 9.53
CA PHE A 137 43.14 27.57 8.75
C PHE A 137 42.75 27.63 7.27
N GLU A 138 43.69 28.07 6.44
CA GLU A 138 43.63 28.07 4.98
C GLU A 138 44.29 26.80 4.43
N THR A 139 45.32 26.28 5.10
CA THR A 139 45.91 24.97 4.80
C THR A 139 46.27 24.21 6.08
N ILE A 140 46.15 22.89 6.05
CA ILE A 140 46.59 22.00 7.14
C ILE A 140 47.47 20.90 6.55
N THR A 141 48.64 20.69 7.15
CA THR A 141 49.55 19.59 6.80
C THR A 141 49.61 18.61 7.96
N LEU A 142 49.20 17.36 7.71
CA LEU A 142 49.12 16.28 8.68
C LEU A 142 50.42 15.45 8.70
N PRO A 143 50.84 14.89 9.85
CA PRO A 143 52.05 14.09 9.91
C PRO A 143 51.85 12.69 9.31
N ALA A 144 52.92 12.10 8.77
CA ALA A 144 52.90 10.71 8.28
C ALA A 144 52.59 9.65 9.36
N THR A 145 52.67 10.01 10.63
CA THR A 145 52.42 9.14 11.79
C THR A 145 50.93 8.89 12.06
N LEU A 146 50.03 9.55 11.32
CA LEU A 146 48.60 9.44 11.51
C LEU A 146 48.06 8.06 11.11
N GLU A 147 47.23 7.49 11.98
CA GLU A 147 46.62 6.17 11.85
C GLU A 147 45.08 6.26 11.87
N TYR A 148 44.51 7.30 12.51
CA TYR A 148 43.06 7.50 12.59
C TYR A 148 42.66 8.97 12.42
N ILE A 149 41.53 9.17 11.75
CA ILE A 149 40.82 10.44 11.65
C ILE A 149 39.39 10.17 12.04
N SER A 150 38.86 10.97 12.98
CA SER A 150 37.48 10.85 13.44
C SER A 150 36.50 10.84 12.27
N VAL A 151 35.55 9.90 12.32
CA VAL A 151 34.45 9.78 11.34
C VAL A 151 33.54 11.00 11.33
N GLU A 152 33.57 11.81 12.39
CA GLU A 152 32.82 13.07 12.48
C GLU A 152 33.53 14.25 11.78
N ASN A 153 34.68 13.99 11.17
CA ASN A 153 35.44 14.90 10.31
C ASN A 153 35.97 16.14 11.05
N PRO A 154 37.25 16.15 11.49
CA PRO A 154 37.83 17.26 12.24
C PRO A 154 37.90 18.59 11.48
N PHE A 155 37.64 18.57 10.16
CA PHE A 155 37.71 19.74 9.29
C PHE A 155 36.39 20.49 9.16
N LEU A 156 35.29 20.03 9.79
CA LEU A 156 33.95 20.61 9.68
C LEU A 156 33.90 22.13 9.90
N TYR A 157 34.68 22.65 10.85
CA TYR A 157 34.68 24.06 11.23
C TYR A 157 35.72 24.92 10.46
N CYS A 158 36.47 24.32 9.55
CA CYS A 158 37.55 24.99 8.82
C CYS A 158 37.04 25.59 7.49
N GLU A 159 36.10 26.54 7.53
CA GLU A 159 35.44 27.09 6.31
C GLU A 159 36.40 27.73 5.30
N LYS A 160 37.57 28.19 5.75
CA LYS A 160 38.60 28.83 4.92
C LYS A 160 39.59 27.83 4.31
N LEU A 161 39.46 26.54 4.63
CA LEU A 161 40.40 25.51 4.25
C LEU A 161 40.37 25.28 2.74
N THR A 162 41.53 25.38 2.10
CA THR A 162 41.74 25.20 0.66
C THR A 162 42.49 23.91 0.34
N ALA A 163 43.24 23.37 1.30
CA ALA A 163 44.02 22.13 1.17
C ALA A 163 44.25 21.44 2.52
N VAL A 164 44.15 20.11 2.51
CA VAL A 164 44.69 19.21 3.54
C VAL A 164 45.78 18.36 2.93
N ASN A 165 47.01 18.49 3.43
CA ASN A 165 48.20 17.83 2.93
C ASN A 165 48.71 16.78 3.92
N ILE A 166 49.61 15.91 3.47
CA ILE A 166 50.34 14.98 4.34
C ILE A 166 51.83 15.24 4.17
N ASP A 167 52.53 15.45 5.29
CA ASP A 167 53.98 15.56 5.33
C ASP A 167 54.60 14.16 5.26
N GLY A 168 55.12 13.82 4.09
CA GLY A 168 55.77 12.53 3.82
C GLY A 168 54.79 11.42 3.42
N THR A 169 55.18 10.16 3.68
CA THR A 169 54.38 8.98 3.31
C THR A 169 53.61 8.45 4.51
N CYS A 170 52.33 8.82 4.62
CA CYS A 170 51.42 8.21 5.59
C CYS A 170 51.01 6.80 5.14
N LYS A 171 50.85 5.90 6.10
CA LYS A 171 50.45 4.51 5.88
C LYS A 171 48.97 4.40 5.50
N ASP A 172 48.10 5.14 6.19
CA ASP A 172 46.65 4.92 6.14
C ASP A 172 45.90 6.00 5.34
N PHE A 173 46.56 7.12 5.02
CA PHE A 173 45.99 8.25 4.29
C PHE A 173 46.86 8.73 3.12
N VAL A 174 46.23 9.39 2.16
CA VAL A 174 46.92 10.10 1.06
C VAL A 174 46.20 11.42 0.78
N SER A 175 46.98 12.47 0.53
CA SER A 175 46.46 13.73 0.00
C SER A 175 46.87 13.87 -1.46
N GLU A 176 45.91 14.24 -2.30
CA GLU A 176 46.15 14.59 -3.71
C GLU A 176 45.50 15.92 -4.03
N ASP A 177 46.30 16.87 -4.51
CA ASP A 177 45.85 18.23 -4.77
C ASP A 177 45.13 18.87 -3.56
N GLY A 178 45.60 18.57 -2.35
CA GLY A 178 45.00 19.07 -1.11
C GLY A 178 43.66 18.42 -0.74
N ILE A 179 43.25 17.34 -1.42
CA ILE A 179 42.06 16.56 -1.09
C ILE A 179 42.50 15.28 -0.38
N LEU A 180 41.87 14.98 0.75
CA LEU A 180 42.27 13.87 1.62
C LEU A 180 41.44 12.61 1.35
N TYR A 181 42.13 11.49 1.19
CA TYR A 181 41.56 10.16 0.98
C TYR A 181 42.17 9.13 1.94
N SER A 182 41.52 7.96 2.05
CA SER A 182 42.20 6.75 2.53
C SER A 182 43.37 6.40 1.62
N LYS A 183 44.36 5.68 2.12
CA LYS A 183 45.58 5.36 1.36
C LYS A 183 45.31 4.69 0.01
N ASP A 184 44.35 3.77 0.00
CA ASP A 184 43.90 3.04 -1.19
C ASP A 184 42.95 3.84 -2.09
N LYS A 185 42.61 5.06 -1.69
CA LYS A 185 41.63 5.97 -2.30
C LYS A 185 40.23 5.41 -2.44
N LYS A 186 39.86 4.40 -1.66
CA LYS A 186 38.48 3.90 -1.63
C LYS A 186 37.53 4.82 -0.88
N LYS A 187 38.03 5.72 -0.02
CA LYS A 187 37.22 6.66 0.76
C LYS A 187 37.68 8.09 0.56
N LEU A 188 36.77 8.97 0.17
CA LEU A 188 36.96 10.42 0.27
C LEU A 188 36.72 10.86 1.72
N ILE A 189 37.72 11.50 2.34
CA ILE A 189 37.68 11.92 3.74
C ILE A 189 37.35 13.41 3.84
N CYS A 190 38.03 14.25 3.06
CA CYS A 190 37.80 15.69 3.08
C CYS A 190 38.11 16.32 1.72
N TYR A 191 37.11 16.98 1.16
CA TYR A 191 37.25 18.03 0.16
C TYR A 191 37.16 19.38 0.88
N PRO A 192 38.20 20.23 0.86
CA PRO A 192 38.20 21.49 1.59
C PRO A 192 37.12 22.48 1.10
N MET A 193 36.34 23.05 2.02
CA MET A 193 35.20 23.96 1.74
C MET A 193 35.57 25.14 0.83
N ALA A 194 36.75 25.74 1.04
CA ALA A 194 37.20 26.90 0.29
C ALA A 194 38.07 26.57 -0.93
N LYS A 195 38.35 25.28 -1.22
CA LYS A 195 39.17 24.86 -2.36
C LYS A 195 38.61 25.48 -3.65
N ASN A 196 39.51 26.07 -4.44
CA ASN A 196 39.16 26.71 -5.70
C ASN A 196 38.77 25.66 -6.76
N GLY A 197 37.71 25.94 -7.49
CA GLY A 197 37.21 25.10 -8.59
C GLY A 197 35.69 25.15 -8.66
N ASP A 198 35.15 25.06 -9.87
CA ASP A 198 33.70 25.05 -10.10
C ASP A 198 33.13 23.61 -10.20
N SER A 199 33.97 22.61 -10.46
CA SER A 199 33.56 21.22 -10.65
C SER A 199 34.56 20.25 -10.04
N PHE A 200 34.07 19.12 -9.53
CA PHE A 200 34.91 18.05 -9.00
C PHE A 200 34.48 16.70 -9.59
N THR A 201 35.45 15.92 -10.08
CA THR A 201 35.22 14.52 -10.49
C THR A 201 35.90 13.62 -9.48
N LEU A 202 35.10 12.85 -8.74
CA LEU A 202 35.63 11.86 -7.82
C LEU A 202 36.37 10.78 -8.63
N PRO A 203 37.59 10.36 -8.23
CA PRO A 203 38.33 9.33 -8.94
C PRO A 203 37.58 8.00 -9.02
N GLU A 204 37.69 7.32 -10.17
CA GLU A 204 37.20 5.94 -10.30
C GLU A 204 37.95 5.03 -9.31
N GLY A 205 37.22 4.15 -8.62
CA GLY A 205 37.75 3.34 -7.52
C GLY A 205 37.38 3.86 -6.13
N VAL A 206 36.91 5.10 -5.99
CA VAL A 206 36.28 5.56 -4.74
C VAL A 206 34.99 4.78 -4.53
N GLU A 207 34.86 4.14 -3.38
CA GLU A 207 33.73 3.30 -2.97
C GLU A 207 32.84 4.00 -1.92
N SER A 208 33.38 4.97 -1.17
CA SER A 208 32.62 5.68 -0.13
C SER A 208 32.97 7.16 0.00
N ILE A 209 31.98 7.97 0.36
CA ILE A 209 32.14 9.38 0.75
C ILE A 209 31.93 9.47 2.27
N GLY A 210 32.94 9.95 2.99
CA GLY A 210 32.88 10.13 4.43
C GLY A 210 31.86 11.19 4.86
N SER A 211 31.51 11.19 6.15
CA SER A 211 30.67 12.24 6.71
C SER A 211 31.31 13.60 6.52
N VAL A 212 30.51 14.60 6.17
CA VAL A 212 30.95 16.00 5.95
C VAL A 212 32.01 16.14 4.83
N ALA A 213 32.32 15.09 4.07
CA ALA A 213 33.48 15.09 3.18
C ALA A 213 33.38 16.10 2.02
N LEU A 214 32.18 16.44 1.55
CA LEU A 214 31.89 17.45 0.52
C LEU A 214 30.89 18.48 1.06
N TYR A 215 31.00 18.85 2.33
CA TYR A 215 30.11 19.81 2.99
C TYR A 215 30.40 21.26 2.56
N ASN A 216 29.34 22.06 2.34
CA ASN A 216 29.41 23.52 2.11
C ASN A 216 30.51 23.97 1.13
N THR A 217 30.60 23.32 -0.03
CA THR A 217 31.64 23.61 -1.02
C THR A 217 31.23 24.77 -1.95
N LYS A 218 32.22 25.30 -2.68
CA LYS A 218 32.00 26.26 -3.76
C LYS A 218 31.65 25.62 -5.12
N LEU A 219 31.52 24.30 -5.16
CA LEU A 219 31.31 23.54 -6.39
C LEU A 219 29.90 23.78 -6.96
N ARG A 220 29.79 23.71 -8.29
CA ARG A 220 28.55 23.73 -9.06
C ARG A 220 28.22 22.37 -9.68
N GLU A 221 29.21 21.49 -9.79
CA GLU A 221 29.06 20.15 -10.33
C GLU A 221 29.95 19.16 -9.57
N ILE A 222 29.39 17.99 -9.24
CA ILE A 222 30.14 16.85 -8.71
C ILE A 222 29.83 15.62 -9.56
N LYS A 223 30.86 14.98 -10.12
CA LYS A 223 30.73 13.72 -10.87
C LYS A 223 31.15 12.55 -10.01
N PHE A 224 30.25 11.59 -9.84
CA PHE A 224 30.47 10.40 -9.02
C PHE A 224 30.96 9.21 -9.86
N PRO A 225 31.84 8.36 -9.30
CA PRO A 225 32.37 7.19 -10.00
C PRO A 225 31.38 6.03 -9.98
N THR A 226 31.53 5.10 -10.92
CA THR A 226 30.62 3.93 -10.98
C THR A 226 30.82 2.96 -9.81
N THR A 227 31.95 3.08 -9.11
CA THR A 227 32.29 2.29 -7.93
C THR A 227 31.67 2.78 -6.63
N LEU A 228 31.02 3.96 -6.59
CA LEU A 228 30.49 4.51 -5.35
C LEU A 228 29.37 3.62 -4.77
N VAL A 229 29.53 3.19 -3.51
CA VAL A 229 28.61 2.28 -2.80
C VAL A 229 27.91 2.96 -1.62
N SER A 230 28.59 3.87 -0.90
CA SER A 230 28.03 4.49 0.30
C SER A 230 28.38 5.96 0.49
N MET A 231 27.53 6.67 1.24
CA MET A 231 27.68 8.07 1.57
C MET A 231 27.34 8.30 3.05
N GLY A 232 28.22 8.99 3.76
CA GLY A 232 28.09 9.29 5.19
C GLY A 232 27.15 10.47 5.48
N ASN A 233 27.01 10.74 6.78
CA ASN A 233 26.12 11.79 7.28
C ASN A 233 26.62 13.17 6.86
N HIS A 234 25.71 14.06 6.50
CA HIS A 234 26.03 15.41 6.05
C HIS A 234 27.02 15.51 4.89
N ALA A 235 27.25 14.42 4.15
CA ALA A 235 28.33 14.34 3.17
C ALA A 235 28.29 15.46 2.12
N LEU A 236 27.10 15.93 1.74
CA LEU A 236 26.86 16.95 0.73
C LEU A 236 25.99 18.13 1.25
N SER A 237 25.80 18.28 2.56
CA SER A 237 24.92 19.33 3.10
C SER A 237 25.45 20.73 2.77
N PHE A 238 24.55 21.70 2.74
CA PHE A 238 24.84 23.13 2.52
C PHE A 238 25.53 23.45 1.18
N ASN A 239 25.53 22.54 0.22
CA ASN A 239 25.96 22.84 -1.14
C ASN A 239 24.89 23.66 -1.86
N GLU A 240 24.87 24.97 -1.59
CA GLU A 240 23.88 25.90 -2.14
C GLU A 240 24.14 26.25 -3.62
N ASN A 241 25.23 25.80 -4.24
CA ASN A 241 25.58 26.15 -5.63
C ASN A 241 25.28 25.05 -6.66
N ILE A 242 24.85 23.86 -6.20
CA ILE A 242 24.59 22.68 -7.04
C ILE A 242 23.08 22.55 -7.27
N GLU A 243 22.67 22.37 -8.52
CA GLU A 243 21.26 22.22 -8.91
C GLU A 243 20.84 20.76 -9.12
N SER A 244 21.78 19.87 -9.45
CA SER A 244 21.51 18.45 -9.67
C SER A 244 22.63 17.53 -9.24
N TYR A 245 22.26 16.30 -8.85
CA TYR A 245 23.19 15.21 -8.58
C TYR A 245 22.77 13.96 -9.37
N ASP A 246 23.71 13.37 -10.12
CA ASP A 246 23.50 12.14 -10.86
C ASP A 246 24.21 10.95 -10.18
N PHE A 247 23.42 10.11 -9.51
CA PHE A 247 23.87 8.84 -8.93
C PHE A 247 23.44 7.62 -9.76
N SER A 248 22.76 7.81 -10.89
CA SER A 248 22.10 6.74 -11.65
C SER A 248 23.04 5.62 -12.12
N LYS A 249 24.34 5.93 -12.28
CA LYS A 249 25.39 5.00 -12.71
C LYS A 249 26.23 4.44 -11.57
N THR A 250 25.93 4.81 -10.33
CA THR A 250 26.65 4.35 -9.14
C THR A 250 26.09 3.02 -8.63
N LYS A 251 26.73 2.47 -7.60
CA LYS A 251 26.26 1.32 -6.83
C LYS A 251 25.74 1.74 -5.45
N LEU A 252 25.33 3.00 -5.30
CA LEU A 252 24.94 3.57 -4.02
C LEU A 252 23.78 2.78 -3.43
N VAL A 253 23.94 2.29 -2.20
CA VAL A 253 22.93 1.50 -1.49
C VAL A 253 22.17 2.32 -0.45
N GLY A 254 22.73 3.43 0.02
CA GLY A 254 22.09 4.28 1.02
C GLY A 254 22.52 5.73 0.93
N ILE A 255 21.59 6.63 1.25
CA ILE A 255 21.84 8.06 1.45
C ILE A 255 21.87 8.33 2.95
N GLY A 256 23.03 8.75 3.46
CA GLY A 256 23.24 9.00 4.89
C GLY A 256 22.37 10.12 5.46
N MET A 257 22.32 10.18 6.80
CA MET A 257 21.50 11.14 7.53
C MET A 257 21.89 12.57 7.13
N MET A 258 20.88 13.39 6.80
CA MET A 258 21.05 14.78 6.39
C MET A 258 22.02 15.00 5.21
N ALA A 259 22.29 13.98 4.38
CA ALA A 259 23.31 14.04 3.34
C ALA A 259 23.20 15.27 2.41
N PHE A 260 21.99 15.72 2.08
CA PHE A 260 21.71 16.89 1.24
C PHE A 260 21.03 18.04 2.00
N ALA A 261 21.01 18.02 3.33
CA ALA A 261 20.37 19.06 4.13
C ALA A 261 20.80 20.48 3.69
N ASP A 262 19.83 21.39 3.57
CA ASP A 262 20.05 22.80 3.20
C ASP A 262 20.72 23.01 1.82
N CYS A 263 20.65 22.03 0.90
CA CYS A 263 20.97 22.24 -0.51
C CYS A 263 19.84 23.03 -1.21
N LYS A 264 19.73 24.33 -0.90
CA LYS A 264 18.57 25.16 -1.28
C LYS A 264 18.34 25.30 -2.78
N ASN A 265 19.38 25.12 -3.60
CA ASN A 265 19.27 25.20 -5.05
C ASN A 265 19.06 23.86 -5.75
N LEU A 266 19.11 22.74 -5.02
CA LEU A 266 18.92 21.39 -5.54
C LEU A 266 17.50 21.21 -6.07
N SER A 267 17.37 20.89 -7.36
CA SER A 267 16.10 20.66 -8.03
C SER A 267 15.97 19.26 -8.64
N GLU A 268 17.07 18.52 -8.83
CA GLU A 268 17.04 17.18 -9.42
C GLU A 268 18.04 16.23 -8.73
N VAL A 269 17.60 15.01 -8.46
CA VAL A 269 18.47 13.93 -7.97
C VAL A 269 18.13 12.66 -8.72
N LEU A 270 19.07 12.14 -9.51
CA LEU A 270 18.90 10.87 -10.21
C LEU A 270 19.44 9.74 -9.35
N LEU A 271 18.55 8.96 -8.74
CA LEU A 271 18.89 7.86 -7.84
C LEU A 271 19.19 6.56 -8.62
N PRO A 272 20.12 5.69 -8.16
CA PRO A 272 20.33 4.38 -8.76
C PRO A 272 19.31 3.35 -8.27
N GLU A 273 19.01 2.36 -9.10
CA GLU A 273 18.12 1.23 -8.75
C GLU A 273 18.71 0.27 -7.69
N THR A 274 19.96 0.50 -7.25
CA THR A 274 20.58 -0.22 -6.13
C THR A 274 20.25 0.37 -4.76
N LEU A 275 19.64 1.55 -4.71
CA LEU A 275 19.37 2.26 -3.47
C LEU A 275 18.30 1.53 -2.64
N TYR A 276 18.65 1.26 -1.39
CA TYR A 276 17.84 0.54 -0.40
C TYR A 276 17.29 1.49 0.67
N GLU A 277 18.06 2.51 1.06
CA GLU A 277 17.71 3.43 2.15
C GLU A 277 17.93 4.90 1.82
N ILE A 278 16.97 5.74 2.24
CA ILE A 278 17.14 7.19 2.38
C ILE A 278 17.00 7.52 3.87
N SER A 279 18.11 7.83 4.56
CA SER A 279 18.09 8.06 6.01
C SER A 279 17.44 9.40 6.40
N GLY A 280 17.25 9.59 7.71
CA GLY A 280 16.54 10.74 8.24
C GLY A 280 17.11 12.10 7.83
N GLY A 281 16.22 13.05 7.53
CA GLY A 281 16.56 14.41 7.12
C GLY A 281 17.36 14.52 5.82
N ALA A 282 17.52 13.45 5.03
CA ALA A 282 18.41 13.41 3.87
C ALA A 282 18.28 14.63 2.93
N PHE A 283 17.06 15.09 2.65
CA PHE A 283 16.75 16.22 1.78
C PHE A 283 16.07 17.39 2.51
N ILE A 284 16.26 17.50 3.83
CA ILE A 284 15.61 18.58 4.60
C ILE A 284 15.99 19.96 4.05
N ASN A 285 15.01 20.86 3.93
CA ASN A 285 15.17 22.21 3.38
C ASN A 285 15.64 22.29 1.90
N CYS A 286 15.56 21.22 1.11
CA CYS A 286 15.80 21.24 -0.34
C CYS A 286 14.59 21.83 -1.10
N LYS A 287 14.31 23.12 -0.92
CA LYS A 287 13.06 23.77 -1.33
C LYS A 287 12.79 23.80 -2.85
N ARG A 288 13.82 23.62 -3.69
CA ARG A 288 13.67 23.56 -5.15
C ARG A 288 13.44 22.14 -5.68
N LEU A 289 13.56 21.11 -4.84
CA LEU A 289 13.27 19.73 -5.19
C LEU A 289 11.76 19.55 -5.22
N THR A 290 11.20 19.59 -6.43
CA THR A 290 9.73 19.55 -6.68
C THR A 290 9.26 18.23 -7.25
N ASP A 291 10.19 17.39 -7.71
CA ASP A 291 9.97 16.02 -8.13
C ASP A 291 11.19 15.17 -7.78
N ILE A 292 10.96 13.89 -7.46
CA ILE A 292 12.03 12.90 -7.30
C ILE A 292 11.47 11.50 -7.58
N LYS A 293 12.15 10.76 -8.46
CA LYS A 293 11.81 9.36 -8.72
C LYS A 293 12.48 8.45 -7.69
N LEU A 294 11.66 7.82 -6.85
CA LEU A 294 12.14 6.79 -5.91
C LEU A 294 12.40 5.46 -6.66
N PRO A 295 13.52 4.77 -6.40
CA PRO A 295 13.89 3.54 -7.11
C PRO A 295 13.07 2.33 -6.63
N SER A 296 12.92 1.32 -7.49
CA SER A 296 11.95 0.22 -7.25
C SER A 296 12.37 -0.78 -6.16
N LYS A 297 13.56 -0.62 -5.57
CA LYS A 297 14.11 -1.46 -4.50
C LYS A 297 14.28 -0.73 -3.17
N LEU A 298 13.81 0.52 -3.09
CA LEU A 298 13.87 1.31 -1.87
C LEU A 298 12.97 0.67 -0.81
N GLU A 299 13.50 0.39 0.38
CA GLU A 299 12.75 -0.24 1.48
C GLU A 299 12.52 0.71 2.66
N VAL A 300 13.47 1.63 2.90
CA VAL A 300 13.49 2.48 4.10
C VAL A 300 13.56 3.97 3.73
N VAL A 301 12.63 4.74 4.28
CA VAL A 301 12.64 6.22 4.23
C VAL A 301 12.59 6.77 5.65
N GLY A 302 13.69 7.40 6.08
CA GLY A 302 13.88 7.86 7.44
C GLY A 302 13.06 9.10 7.81
N GLN A 303 13.01 9.36 9.12
CA GLN A 303 12.31 10.51 9.70
C GLN A 303 12.73 11.83 9.05
N SER A 304 11.76 12.66 8.69
CA SER A 304 11.97 13.99 8.11
C SER A 304 12.75 14.01 6.79
N ALA A 305 12.89 12.86 6.09
CA ALA A 305 13.73 12.72 4.91
C ALA A 305 13.47 13.80 3.83
N PHE A 306 12.21 14.16 3.60
CA PHE A 306 11.80 15.18 2.62
C PHE A 306 11.11 16.40 3.25
N THR A 307 11.32 16.66 4.55
CA THR A 307 10.75 17.82 5.24
C THR A 307 11.24 19.13 4.59
N SER A 308 10.32 20.06 4.32
CA SER A 308 10.59 21.36 3.70
C SER A 308 11.25 21.28 2.32
N THR A 309 10.91 20.24 1.55
CA THR A 309 11.16 20.20 0.10
C THR A 309 10.09 20.99 -0.67
N GLY A 310 10.22 21.06 -1.99
CA GLY A 310 9.21 21.64 -2.88
C GLY A 310 8.17 20.62 -3.37
N LEU A 311 8.23 19.38 -2.89
CA LEU A 311 7.32 18.31 -3.30
C LEU A 311 5.87 18.67 -2.96
N LYS A 312 4.95 18.30 -3.85
CA LYS A 312 3.49 18.38 -3.65
C LYS A 312 2.79 17.05 -3.84
N LYS A 313 3.39 16.19 -4.65
CA LYS A 313 3.04 14.79 -4.78
C LYS A 313 4.30 13.95 -4.73
N ILE A 314 4.18 12.69 -4.34
CA ILE A 314 5.25 11.71 -4.49
C ILE A 314 4.69 10.32 -4.79
N ILE A 315 5.34 9.62 -5.72
CA ILE A 315 5.07 8.20 -6.00
C ILE A 315 6.02 7.37 -5.14
N VAL A 316 5.45 6.52 -4.28
CA VAL A 316 6.21 5.67 -3.37
C VAL A 316 6.08 4.21 -3.82
N PRO A 317 7.20 3.52 -4.16
CA PRO A 317 7.14 2.16 -4.66
C PRO A 317 6.70 1.18 -3.57
N PRO A 318 6.04 0.07 -3.94
CA PRO A 318 5.51 -0.91 -2.97
C PRO A 318 6.59 -1.63 -2.16
N SER A 319 7.86 -1.52 -2.54
CA SER A 319 8.99 -2.04 -1.77
C SER A 319 9.23 -1.27 -0.46
N VAL A 320 8.74 -0.04 -0.33
CA VAL A 320 8.91 0.76 0.88
C VAL A 320 8.02 0.20 1.98
N THR A 321 8.65 -0.33 3.03
CA THR A 321 7.96 -0.94 4.18
C THR A 321 8.20 -0.20 5.49
N ASP A 322 9.24 0.63 5.57
CA ASP A 322 9.58 1.43 6.76
C ASP A 322 9.63 2.92 6.41
N ILE A 323 8.75 3.70 7.05
CA ILE A 323 8.59 5.14 6.81
C ILE A 323 8.62 5.86 8.16
N GLY A 324 9.64 6.69 8.37
CA GLY A 324 9.81 7.45 9.59
C GLY A 324 8.84 8.63 9.71
N TYR A 325 8.66 9.12 10.94
CA TYR A 325 7.84 10.30 11.22
C TYR A 325 8.21 11.48 10.32
N CYS A 326 7.21 12.20 9.84
CA CYS A 326 7.39 13.39 9.01
C CYS A 326 8.20 13.19 7.71
N ALA A 327 8.41 11.95 7.24
CA ALA A 327 9.19 11.67 6.04
C ALA A 327 8.71 12.41 4.78
N PHE A 328 7.39 12.53 4.57
CA PHE A 328 6.77 13.16 3.41
C PHE A 328 5.66 14.12 3.82
N GLY A 329 5.42 15.18 3.04
CA GLY A 329 4.29 16.08 3.27
C GLY A 329 4.45 17.01 4.47
N TYR A 330 5.67 17.29 4.92
CA TYR A 330 5.93 18.21 6.04
C TYR A 330 6.77 19.41 5.63
N TYR A 331 6.55 20.53 6.31
CA TYR A 331 7.41 21.72 6.24
C TYR A 331 7.74 22.25 7.63
N LEU A 332 8.82 23.02 7.75
CA LEU A 332 9.21 23.72 8.96
C LEU A 332 8.56 25.10 8.98
N ASN A 333 7.75 25.38 10.00
CA ASN A 333 7.16 26.70 10.20
C ASN A 333 8.21 27.72 10.70
N THR A 334 7.80 28.97 10.94
CA THR A 334 8.70 30.03 11.43
C THR A 334 9.28 29.78 12.83
N ALA A 335 8.67 28.89 13.62
CA ALA A 335 9.17 28.45 14.91
C ALA A 335 10.12 27.25 14.80
N GLY A 336 10.32 26.69 13.59
CA GLY A 336 11.13 25.51 13.35
C GLY A 336 10.43 24.21 13.71
N GLU A 337 9.09 24.21 13.78
CA GLU A 337 8.28 23.02 14.05
C GLU A 337 7.85 22.38 12.74
N GLU A 338 7.83 21.05 12.71
CA GLU A 338 7.29 20.29 11.58
C GLU A 338 5.76 20.38 11.58
N VAL A 339 5.21 20.82 10.45
CA VAL A 339 3.79 20.97 10.20
C VAL A 339 3.42 20.20 8.94
N ALA A 340 2.37 19.39 9.01
CA ALA A 340 1.85 18.64 7.87
C ALA A 340 1.25 19.59 6.83
N ASP A 341 1.45 19.29 5.56
CA ASP A 341 0.78 19.89 4.42
C ASP A 341 -0.42 19.01 4.08
N ASP A 342 -1.61 19.37 4.59
CA ASP A 342 -2.84 18.58 4.42
C ASP A 342 -3.24 18.41 2.94
N ASP A 343 -2.70 19.24 2.04
CA ASP A 343 -2.92 19.15 0.59
C ASP A 343 -1.91 18.20 -0.11
N PHE A 344 -0.99 17.58 0.63
CA PHE A 344 0.03 16.70 0.05
C PHE A 344 -0.58 15.38 -0.45
N VAL A 345 -0.23 15.00 -1.67
CA VAL A 345 -0.73 13.78 -2.32
C VAL A 345 0.35 12.71 -2.32
N ILE A 346 0.01 11.51 -1.86
CA ILE A 346 0.90 10.35 -1.92
C ILE A 346 0.28 9.30 -2.82
N ILE A 347 1.06 8.88 -3.82
CA ILE A 347 0.67 7.87 -4.79
C ILE A 347 1.36 6.56 -4.41
N GLY A 348 0.60 5.47 -4.28
CA GLY A 348 1.14 4.16 -3.92
C GLY A 348 0.15 3.01 -4.16
N THR A 349 0.43 1.84 -3.59
CA THR A 349 -0.44 0.66 -3.75
C THR A 349 -1.36 0.45 -2.54
N TYR A 350 -2.59 0.00 -2.75
CA TYR A 350 -3.49 -0.38 -1.64
C TYR A 350 -2.86 -1.44 -0.73
N GLY A 351 -3.05 -1.29 0.59
CA GLY A 351 -2.50 -2.16 1.63
C GLY A 351 -1.01 -1.96 1.91
N SER A 352 -0.34 -1.01 1.26
CA SER A 352 1.08 -0.72 1.48
C SER A 352 1.34 0.08 2.77
N ALA A 353 2.60 0.09 3.21
CA ALA A 353 3.03 0.93 4.34
C ALA A 353 2.75 2.42 4.10
N VAL A 354 2.82 2.87 2.83
CA VAL A 354 2.55 4.26 2.50
C VAL A 354 1.06 4.62 2.60
N GLN A 355 0.14 3.68 2.33
CA GLN A 355 -1.27 3.92 2.59
C GLN A 355 -1.52 4.12 4.09
N ALA A 356 -0.92 3.28 4.94
CA ALA A 356 -1.01 3.42 6.39
C ALA A 356 -0.40 4.76 6.87
N TYR A 357 0.75 5.15 6.30
CA TYR A 357 1.40 6.41 6.59
C TYR A 357 0.48 7.61 6.35
N CYS A 358 -0.32 7.63 5.28
CA CYS A 358 -1.20 8.77 4.95
C CYS A 358 -2.17 9.16 6.07
N THR A 359 -2.52 8.23 6.95
CA THR A 359 -3.48 8.42 8.05
C THR A 359 -2.87 8.13 9.44
N ASP A 360 -1.55 7.95 9.50
CA ASP A 360 -0.86 7.60 10.74
C ASP A 360 -0.98 8.73 11.79
N SER A 361 -1.08 8.35 13.06
CA SER A 361 -1.23 9.32 14.15
C SER A 361 -0.65 8.81 15.46
N ASP A 362 -0.06 9.74 16.21
CA ASP A 362 0.47 9.50 17.54
C ASP A 362 0.14 10.70 18.45
N ALA A 363 -0.81 10.49 19.36
CA ALA A 363 -1.28 11.51 20.28
C ALA A 363 -0.24 11.91 21.35
N GLU A 364 0.72 11.05 21.67
CA GLU A 364 1.80 11.38 22.61
C GLU A 364 2.75 12.41 22.00
N TYR A 365 2.94 12.33 20.68
CA TYR A 365 3.77 13.22 19.89
C TYR A 365 2.96 14.25 19.11
N ASP A 366 1.65 14.43 19.37
CA ASP A 366 0.78 15.38 18.66
C ASP A 366 0.99 15.30 17.12
N TYR A 367 1.20 14.08 16.63
CA TYR A 367 1.50 13.75 15.26
C TYR A 367 0.24 13.18 14.63
N GLN A 368 -0.15 13.71 13.47
CA GLN A 368 -1.28 13.21 12.71
C GLN A 368 -1.06 13.53 11.24
N ASN A 369 -1.10 12.49 10.43
CA ASN A 369 -1.15 12.58 8.99
C ASN A 369 -2.61 12.58 8.53
N ASN A 370 -2.88 13.42 7.54
CA ASN A 370 -4.16 13.47 6.84
C ASN A 370 -3.90 13.73 5.36
N PHE A 371 -2.97 12.95 4.78
CA PHE A 371 -2.56 13.11 3.39
C PHE A 371 -3.54 12.44 2.44
N THR A 372 -3.66 12.98 1.24
CA THR A 372 -4.47 12.36 0.19
C THR A 372 -3.72 11.17 -0.39
N PHE A 373 -4.23 9.96 -0.20
CA PHE A 373 -3.72 8.75 -0.84
C PHE A 373 -4.42 8.52 -2.19
N LYS A 374 -3.64 8.17 -3.21
CA LYS A 374 -4.13 7.72 -4.53
C LYS A 374 -3.35 6.50 -5.01
N THR A 375 -3.99 5.66 -5.79
CA THR A 375 -3.29 4.66 -6.61
C THR A 375 -2.68 5.31 -7.85
N GLU A 376 -1.74 4.60 -8.50
CA GLU A 376 -1.18 5.07 -9.77
C GLU A 376 -2.29 5.23 -10.83
N ASP A 377 -3.18 4.24 -10.95
CA ASP A 377 -4.32 4.28 -11.88
C ASP A 377 -5.24 5.50 -11.61
N GLU A 378 -5.61 5.76 -10.35
CA GLU A 378 -6.43 6.93 -9.98
C GLU A 378 -5.72 8.26 -10.30
N ALA A 379 -4.41 8.33 -10.05
CA ALA A 379 -3.62 9.53 -10.34
C ALA A 379 -3.48 9.75 -11.86
N GLU A 380 -3.29 8.69 -12.64
CA GLU A 380 -3.24 8.75 -14.11
C GLU A 380 -4.59 9.17 -14.70
N GLU A 381 -5.70 8.60 -14.21
CA GLU A 381 -7.04 8.97 -14.66
C GLU A 381 -7.38 10.43 -14.34
N GLU A 382 -7.06 10.92 -13.14
CA GLU A 382 -7.27 12.31 -12.78
C GLU A 382 -6.39 13.25 -13.62
N GLU A 383 -5.14 12.89 -13.87
CA GLU A 383 -4.23 13.66 -14.72
C GLU A 383 -4.71 13.68 -16.19
N GLU A 384 -5.25 12.56 -16.70
CA GLU A 384 -5.92 12.53 -18.01
C GLU A 384 -7.07 13.54 -18.03
N LEU A 385 -7.98 13.48 -17.05
CA LEU A 385 -9.19 14.32 -16.97
C LEU A 385 -8.87 15.81 -16.89
N LEU A 386 -7.89 16.20 -16.06
CA LEU A 386 -7.49 17.60 -15.87
C LEU A 386 -6.86 18.20 -17.13
N ASN A 387 -6.28 17.37 -17.99
CA ASN A 387 -5.63 17.81 -19.23
C ASN A 387 -6.58 17.86 -20.45
N LEU A 388 -7.83 17.42 -20.32
CA LEU A 388 -8.80 17.45 -21.43
C LEU A 388 -9.32 18.87 -21.70
N GLU A 389 -9.18 19.33 -22.94
CA GLU A 389 -9.84 20.55 -23.41
C GLU A 389 -11.36 20.31 -23.55
N GLN A 390 -12.14 21.11 -22.82
CA GLN A 390 -13.59 21.00 -22.81
C GLN A 390 -14.25 21.98 -23.79
N VAL A 391 -15.13 21.46 -24.64
CA VAL A 391 -15.95 22.21 -25.58
C VAL A 391 -17.40 22.21 -25.10
N ARG A 392 -18.06 23.38 -25.14
CA ARG A 392 -19.47 23.51 -24.81
C ARG A 392 -20.34 23.51 -26.05
N GLU A 393 -21.40 22.71 -26.05
CA GLU A 393 -22.43 22.67 -27.08
C GLU A 393 -23.80 22.44 -26.45
N GLY A 394 -24.63 23.49 -26.45
CA GLY A 394 -25.93 23.47 -25.78
C GLY A 394 -25.77 23.19 -24.28
N GLU A 395 -26.50 22.19 -23.79
CA GLU A 395 -26.50 21.75 -22.39
C GLU A 395 -25.32 20.83 -22.04
N TYR A 396 -24.41 20.56 -22.98
CA TYR A 396 -23.31 19.62 -22.79
C TYR A 396 -21.94 20.33 -22.77
N SER A 397 -21.08 19.89 -21.87
CA SER A 397 -19.62 20.02 -21.98
C SER A 397 -19.06 18.66 -22.39
N TYR A 398 -18.22 18.62 -23.42
CA TYR A 398 -17.59 17.40 -23.89
C TYR A 398 -16.11 17.62 -24.17
N ALA A 399 -15.33 16.54 -24.20
CA ALA A 399 -13.96 16.53 -24.66
C ALA A 399 -13.81 15.62 -25.88
N VAL A 400 -12.73 15.80 -26.63
CA VAL A 400 -12.39 14.92 -27.76
C VAL A 400 -11.32 13.93 -27.31
N VAL A 401 -11.68 12.65 -27.23
CA VAL A 401 -10.76 11.57 -26.86
C VAL A 401 -10.71 10.58 -28.01
N ASN A 402 -9.51 10.35 -28.56
CA ASN A 402 -9.30 9.46 -29.71
C ASN A 402 -10.20 9.77 -30.93
N GLY A 403 -10.54 11.05 -31.14
CA GLY A 403 -11.40 11.49 -32.25
C GLY A 403 -12.90 11.25 -32.04
N GLU A 404 -13.32 10.85 -30.84
CA GLU A 404 -14.72 10.69 -30.45
C GLU A 404 -15.08 11.71 -29.35
N ALA A 405 -16.36 12.07 -29.23
CA ALA A 405 -16.85 12.95 -28.19
C ALA A 405 -17.15 12.16 -26.91
N VAL A 406 -16.67 12.66 -25.78
CA VAL A 406 -16.98 12.13 -24.44
C VAL A 406 -17.65 13.20 -23.60
N ILE A 407 -18.81 12.90 -23.02
CA ILE A 407 -19.57 13.90 -22.25
C ILE A 407 -18.94 14.04 -20.88
N MET A 408 -18.47 15.24 -20.57
CA MET A 408 -17.85 15.61 -19.30
C MET A 408 -18.86 16.22 -18.32
N LEU A 409 -19.89 16.89 -18.84
CA LEU A 409 -20.95 17.49 -18.04
C LEU A 409 -22.23 17.66 -18.86
N CYS A 410 -23.37 17.42 -18.24
CA CYS A 410 -24.70 17.66 -18.77
C CYS A 410 -25.49 18.54 -17.80
N ALA A 411 -25.90 19.72 -18.26
CA ALA A 411 -26.71 20.68 -17.51
C ALA A 411 -28.20 20.63 -17.85
N ALA A 412 -28.63 19.66 -18.67
CA ALA A 412 -30.01 19.58 -19.13
C ALA A 412 -31.02 19.41 -17.98
N GLU A 413 -32.10 20.17 -18.05
CA GLU A 413 -33.20 20.15 -17.07
C GLU A 413 -34.48 19.49 -17.62
N ASP A 414 -34.41 18.97 -18.86
CA ASP A 414 -35.56 18.33 -19.51
C ASP A 414 -36.05 17.14 -18.69
N LYS A 415 -37.39 17.01 -18.59
CA LYS A 415 -38.01 15.87 -17.92
C LYS A 415 -37.66 14.54 -18.61
N VAL A 416 -37.58 14.55 -19.93
CA VAL A 416 -37.17 13.41 -20.77
C VAL A 416 -35.99 13.87 -21.61
N LEU A 417 -34.81 13.33 -21.35
CA LEU A 417 -33.56 13.72 -21.98
C LEU A 417 -33.12 12.66 -22.98
N THR A 418 -32.99 13.04 -24.25
CA THR A 418 -32.35 12.21 -25.27
C THR A 418 -30.94 12.75 -25.51
N VAL A 419 -29.92 11.98 -25.12
CA VAL A 419 -28.53 12.35 -25.35
C VAL A 419 -28.23 12.28 -26.85
N PRO A 420 -27.63 13.32 -27.45
CA PRO A 420 -27.41 13.34 -28.88
C PRO A 420 -26.38 12.28 -29.31
N GLU A 421 -26.60 11.66 -30.48
CA GLU A 421 -25.64 10.72 -31.08
C GLU A 421 -24.30 11.40 -31.39
N LYS A 422 -24.31 12.72 -31.62
CA LYS A 422 -23.12 13.51 -31.96
C LYS A 422 -23.06 14.83 -31.21
N LEU A 423 -21.83 15.23 -30.85
CA LEU A 423 -21.46 16.57 -30.40
C LEU A 423 -20.24 17.02 -31.20
N GLY A 424 -20.24 18.26 -31.70
CA GLY A 424 -19.19 18.77 -32.59
C GLY A 424 -19.07 18.02 -33.92
N GLY A 425 -20.11 17.27 -34.32
CA GLY A 425 -20.07 16.36 -35.46
C GLY A 425 -19.38 15.01 -35.19
N LEU A 426 -18.87 14.79 -33.98
CA LEU A 426 -18.22 13.54 -33.53
C LEU A 426 -19.22 12.65 -32.79
N ASN A 427 -19.08 11.34 -32.90
CA ASN A 427 -19.94 10.40 -32.18
C ASN A 427 -19.73 10.50 -30.67
N VAL A 428 -20.81 10.53 -29.91
CA VAL A 428 -20.77 10.43 -28.44
C VAL A 428 -20.58 8.98 -28.05
N THR A 429 -19.42 8.62 -27.49
CA THR A 429 -19.08 7.22 -27.22
C THR A 429 -18.84 6.90 -25.74
N ALA A 430 -18.61 7.91 -24.91
CA ALA A 430 -18.47 7.72 -23.47
C ALA A 430 -19.16 8.82 -22.66
N ILE A 431 -19.63 8.43 -21.47
CA ILE A 431 -20.09 9.31 -20.41
C ILE A 431 -18.99 9.30 -19.34
N TYR A 432 -18.32 10.43 -19.15
CA TYR A 432 -17.18 10.56 -18.23
C TYR A 432 -17.65 10.74 -16.78
N PRO A 433 -16.71 10.72 -15.80
CA PRO A 433 -17.07 10.73 -14.39
C PRO A 433 -17.97 11.88 -14.01
N ALA A 434 -19.00 11.59 -13.22
CA ALA A 434 -19.97 12.58 -12.73
C ALA A 434 -20.70 13.43 -13.79
N ALA A 435 -20.65 13.05 -15.08
CA ALA A 435 -21.14 13.91 -16.16
C ALA A 435 -22.63 14.26 -16.08
N PHE A 436 -23.47 13.39 -15.52
CA PHE A 436 -24.90 13.62 -15.28
C PHE A 436 -25.21 13.66 -13.77
N GLN A 437 -24.23 13.92 -12.91
CA GLN A 437 -24.45 13.96 -11.47
C GLN A 437 -25.61 14.91 -11.12
N SER A 438 -26.54 14.43 -10.30
CA SER A 438 -27.71 15.19 -9.84
C SER A 438 -28.64 15.73 -10.95
N CYS A 439 -28.60 15.12 -12.14
CA CYS A 439 -29.46 15.47 -13.26
C CYS A 439 -30.96 15.42 -12.86
N LYS A 440 -31.73 16.38 -13.39
CA LYS A 440 -33.14 16.57 -13.01
C LYS A 440 -34.13 15.77 -13.87
N SER A 441 -33.65 15.13 -14.92
CA SER A 441 -34.46 14.31 -15.83
C SER A 441 -35.09 13.12 -15.12
N GLU A 442 -36.34 12.81 -15.49
CA GLU A 442 -37.05 11.61 -15.03
C GLU A 442 -36.80 10.42 -15.95
N GLU A 443 -36.50 10.67 -17.24
CA GLU A 443 -36.12 9.64 -18.21
C GLU A 443 -34.89 10.09 -18.99
N ILE A 444 -33.89 9.22 -19.12
CA ILE A 444 -32.69 9.45 -19.94
C ILE A 444 -32.58 8.36 -21.01
N ILE A 445 -32.33 8.76 -22.25
CA ILE A 445 -32.15 7.87 -23.40
C ILE A 445 -30.75 8.09 -23.96
N LEU A 446 -29.90 7.07 -23.89
CA LEU A 446 -28.55 7.12 -24.45
C LEU A 446 -28.53 6.58 -25.89
N PRO A 447 -27.75 7.18 -26.81
CA PRO A 447 -27.68 6.73 -28.20
C PRO A 447 -26.82 5.46 -28.35
N GLU A 448 -27.06 4.67 -29.41
CA GLU A 448 -26.34 3.42 -29.73
C GLU A 448 -24.83 3.59 -29.99
N THR A 449 -24.32 4.82 -29.98
CA THR A 449 -22.88 5.10 -30.06
C THR A 449 -22.18 4.97 -28.71
N VAL A 450 -22.91 5.07 -27.58
CA VAL A 450 -22.32 5.02 -26.24
C VAL A 450 -21.87 3.60 -25.90
N LYS A 451 -20.58 3.46 -25.57
CA LYS A 451 -19.92 2.20 -25.22
C LYS A 451 -19.48 2.16 -23.76
N LEU A 452 -19.19 3.30 -23.15
CA LEU A 452 -18.61 3.40 -21.81
C LEU A 452 -19.39 4.39 -20.95
N ILE A 453 -19.75 3.97 -19.74
CA ILE A 453 -20.28 4.82 -18.68
C ILE A 453 -19.27 4.73 -17.53
N ARG A 454 -18.54 5.83 -17.25
CA ARG A 454 -17.52 5.87 -16.21
C ARG A 454 -18.14 6.10 -14.83
N GLU A 455 -17.29 6.06 -13.80
CA GLU A 455 -17.69 6.16 -12.39
C GLU A 455 -18.59 7.38 -12.10
N MET A 456 -19.56 7.20 -11.19
CA MET A 456 -20.48 8.26 -10.76
C MET A 456 -21.26 8.98 -11.88
N ALA A 457 -21.26 8.47 -13.12
CA ALA A 457 -21.79 9.19 -14.27
C ALA A 457 -23.21 9.73 -14.07
N PHE A 458 -24.09 8.98 -13.37
CA PHE A 458 -25.46 9.38 -13.02
C PHE A 458 -25.69 9.43 -11.50
N TYR A 459 -24.63 9.62 -10.71
CA TYR A 459 -24.72 9.69 -9.25
C TYR A 459 -25.73 10.76 -8.78
N LYS A 460 -26.58 10.41 -7.81
CA LYS A 460 -27.62 11.30 -7.24
C LYS A 460 -28.64 11.84 -8.23
N CYS A 461 -28.92 11.14 -9.34
CA CYS A 461 -30.07 11.48 -10.20
C CYS A 461 -31.40 11.07 -9.52
N GLU A 462 -31.76 11.74 -8.43
CA GLU A 462 -32.90 11.38 -7.56
C GLU A 462 -34.26 11.39 -8.27
N ASN A 463 -34.40 12.13 -9.37
CA ASN A 463 -35.63 12.17 -10.17
C ASN A 463 -35.70 11.07 -11.23
N LEU A 464 -34.58 10.41 -11.54
CA LEU A 464 -34.47 9.45 -12.64
C LEU A 464 -35.27 8.19 -12.33
N LYS A 465 -36.40 8.03 -13.03
CA LYS A 465 -37.28 6.86 -12.91
C LYS A 465 -36.89 5.75 -13.88
N LYS A 466 -36.32 6.13 -15.03
CA LYS A 466 -36.01 5.22 -16.12
C LYS A 466 -34.79 5.70 -16.90
N ILE A 467 -33.88 4.79 -17.20
CA ILE A 467 -32.81 5.02 -18.16
C ILE A 467 -32.83 3.94 -19.24
N VAL A 468 -32.68 4.35 -20.49
CA VAL A 468 -32.60 3.46 -21.65
C VAL A 468 -31.14 3.38 -22.09
N LEU A 469 -30.48 2.29 -21.71
CA LEU A 469 -29.12 1.98 -22.15
C LEU A 469 -29.14 1.20 -23.48
N PRO A 470 -28.27 1.54 -24.45
CA PRO A 470 -28.17 0.84 -25.71
C PRO A 470 -27.44 -0.51 -25.57
N GLN A 471 -27.52 -1.35 -26.61
CA GLN A 471 -26.80 -2.64 -26.63
C GLN A 471 -25.29 -2.48 -26.83
N SER A 472 -24.84 -1.30 -27.25
CA SER A 472 -23.43 -0.96 -27.43
C SER A 472 -22.66 -0.78 -26.13
N VAL A 473 -23.32 -0.48 -25.00
CA VAL A 473 -22.66 -0.30 -23.69
C VAL A 473 -21.89 -1.57 -23.34
N GLN A 474 -20.59 -1.44 -23.06
CA GLN A 474 -19.70 -2.53 -22.67
C GLN A 474 -19.31 -2.46 -21.18
N VAL A 475 -19.19 -1.26 -20.61
CA VAL A 475 -18.73 -1.05 -19.23
C VAL A 475 -19.57 0.02 -18.56
N ILE A 476 -19.95 -0.25 -17.30
CA ILE A 476 -20.60 0.69 -16.37
C ILE A 476 -19.69 0.79 -15.14
N GLY A 477 -19.22 1.98 -14.80
CA GLY A 477 -18.24 2.20 -13.72
C GLY A 477 -18.84 2.20 -12.32
N ASN A 478 -17.96 2.33 -11.32
CA ASN A 478 -18.32 2.34 -9.89
C ASN A 478 -19.31 3.48 -9.57
N TYR A 479 -20.26 3.23 -8.67
CA TYR A 479 -21.24 4.23 -8.22
C TYR A 479 -22.07 4.91 -9.33
N SER A 480 -22.10 4.35 -10.56
CA SER A 480 -22.67 5.03 -11.74
C SER A 480 -24.12 5.49 -11.55
N PHE A 481 -24.94 4.74 -10.82
CA PHE A 481 -26.34 5.05 -10.51
C PHE A 481 -26.61 5.12 -9.00
N ASP A 482 -25.57 5.27 -8.17
CA ASP A 482 -25.75 5.41 -6.72
C ASP A 482 -26.68 6.60 -6.41
N SER A 483 -27.59 6.38 -5.47
CA SER A 483 -28.54 7.37 -4.97
C SER A 483 -29.54 7.85 -6.04
N CYS A 484 -29.79 7.04 -7.08
CA CYS A 484 -30.91 7.23 -8.02
C CYS A 484 -32.23 6.80 -7.38
N THR A 485 -32.70 7.57 -6.39
CA THR A 485 -33.76 7.14 -5.47
C THR A 485 -35.12 6.90 -6.12
N ALA A 486 -35.42 7.46 -7.30
CA ALA A 486 -36.65 7.21 -8.04
C ALA A 486 -36.59 6.06 -9.05
N LEU A 487 -35.42 5.44 -9.28
CA LEU A 487 -35.23 4.43 -10.32
C LEU A 487 -35.99 3.15 -9.97
N GLU A 488 -36.92 2.73 -10.82
CA GLU A 488 -37.77 1.55 -10.54
C GLU A 488 -37.31 0.27 -11.26
N GLU A 489 -36.82 0.42 -12.49
CA GLU A 489 -36.35 -0.68 -13.32
C GLU A 489 -35.07 -0.29 -14.03
N PHE A 490 -34.13 -1.24 -14.14
CA PHE A 490 -32.86 -1.04 -14.83
C PHE A 490 -32.55 -2.18 -15.79
N ASN A 491 -32.12 -1.83 -17.00
CA ASN A 491 -31.59 -2.77 -17.99
C ASN A 491 -30.16 -2.35 -18.35
N ALA A 492 -29.21 -3.25 -18.11
CA ALA A 492 -27.78 -3.00 -18.33
C ALA A 492 -27.38 -2.96 -19.81
N GLY A 493 -28.31 -3.12 -20.74
CA GLY A 493 -28.02 -3.15 -22.17
C GLY A 493 -27.06 -4.30 -22.51
N GLY A 494 -25.96 -3.97 -23.20
CA GLY A 494 -24.91 -4.92 -23.56
C GLY A 494 -23.79 -5.12 -22.52
N ALA A 495 -23.87 -4.47 -21.35
CA ALA A 495 -22.73 -4.32 -20.43
C ALA A 495 -22.06 -5.66 -20.08
N LYS A 496 -20.74 -5.73 -20.28
CA LYS A 496 -19.89 -6.86 -19.94
C LYS A 496 -19.31 -6.76 -18.53
N ALA A 497 -19.08 -5.54 -18.06
CA ALA A 497 -18.59 -5.25 -16.72
C ALA A 497 -19.46 -4.17 -16.06
N ILE A 498 -19.78 -4.34 -14.76
CA ILE A 498 -20.42 -3.32 -13.93
C ILE A 498 -19.64 -3.18 -12.63
N GLY A 499 -19.23 -1.95 -12.34
CA GLY A 499 -18.45 -1.58 -11.16
C GLY A 499 -19.20 -1.66 -9.84
N GLY A 500 -18.46 -1.60 -8.74
CA GLY A 500 -18.96 -1.73 -7.38
C GLY A 500 -19.92 -0.62 -7.02
N HIS A 501 -20.87 -0.91 -6.13
CA HIS A 501 -21.86 0.06 -5.64
C HIS A 501 -22.67 0.77 -6.74
N ALA A 502 -22.74 0.22 -7.95
CA ALA A 502 -23.38 0.88 -9.09
C ALA A 502 -24.84 1.30 -8.84
N PHE A 503 -25.58 0.58 -7.99
CA PHE A 503 -26.97 0.90 -7.61
C PHE A 503 -27.14 1.08 -6.10
N ASP A 504 -26.07 1.48 -5.40
CA ASP A 504 -26.18 1.76 -3.97
C ASP A 504 -27.27 2.81 -3.70
N SER A 505 -27.96 2.70 -2.56
CA SER A 505 -28.99 3.66 -2.15
C SER A 505 -30.07 3.92 -3.21
N CYS A 506 -30.49 2.88 -3.95
CA CYS A 506 -31.61 2.91 -4.90
C CYS A 506 -32.88 2.23 -4.31
N PRO A 507 -33.55 2.83 -3.30
CA PRO A 507 -34.57 2.16 -2.50
C PRO A 507 -35.86 1.81 -3.24
N ASN A 508 -36.10 2.35 -4.45
CA ASN A 508 -37.28 2.05 -5.26
C ASN A 508 -36.99 1.09 -6.43
N LEU A 509 -35.75 0.62 -6.58
CA LEU A 509 -35.37 -0.31 -7.63
C LEU A 509 -35.99 -1.68 -7.36
N LYS A 510 -36.88 -2.12 -8.25
CA LYS A 510 -37.62 -3.39 -8.12
C LYS A 510 -37.06 -4.47 -9.02
N LYS A 511 -36.60 -4.09 -10.22
CA LYS A 511 -36.22 -5.05 -11.26
C LYS A 511 -34.92 -4.65 -11.93
N VAL A 512 -34.02 -5.61 -12.07
CA VAL A 512 -32.77 -5.44 -12.79
C VAL A 512 -32.63 -6.53 -13.84
N THR A 513 -32.31 -6.13 -15.07
CA THR A 513 -31.93 -7.05 -16.15
C THR A 513 -30.48 -6.82 -16.52
N LEU A 514 -29.67 -7.87 -16.33
CA LEU A 514 -28.26 -7.92 -16.68
C LEU A 514 -28.07 -8.59 -18.05
N SER A 515 -27.01 -8.19 -18.75
CA SER A 515 -26.59 -8.83 -19.99
C SER A 515 -26.11 -10.27 -19.73
N GLY A 516 -26.56 -11.21 -20.55
CA GLY A 516 -26.05 -12.59 -20.58
C GLY A 516 -24.58 -12.70 -20.94
N ASN A 517 -23.97 -11.63 -21.45
CA ASN A 517 -22.54 -11.55 -21.74
C ASN A 517 -21.74 -10.87 -20.63
N CYS A 518 -22.35 -10.54 -19.49
CA CYS A 518 -21.64 -9.98 -18.35
C CYS A 518 -20.64 -10.99 -17.78
N THR A 519 -19.38 -10.61 -17.74
CA THR A 519 -18.26 -11.41 -17.26
C THR A 519 -17.74 -10.94 -15.91
N ASP A 520 -17.98 -9.68 -15.54
CA ASP A 520 -17.37 -9.08 -14.37
C ASP A 520 -18.37 -8.21 -13.58
N PHE A 521 -18.40 -8.43 -12.26
CA PHE A 521 -19.11 -7.62 -11.29
C PHE A 521 -18.23 -7.47 -10.06
N GLU A 522 -17.98 -6.23 -9.66
CA GLU A 522 -17.41 -5.96 -8.34
C GLU A 522 -18.46 -6.22 -7.24
N PRO A 523 -18.07 -6.37 -5.97
CA PRO A 523 -19.02 -6.60 -4.87
C PRO A 523 -20.02 -5.45 -4.68
N ASN A 524 -21.08 -5.71 -3.91
CA ASN A 524 -21.96 -4.68 -3.32
C ASN A 524 -22.80 -3.84 -4.31
N LEU A 525 -23.18 -4.40 -5.46
CA LEU A 525 -23.97 -3.69 -6.47
C LEU A 525 -25.31 -3.12 -5.96
N PHE A 526 -25.98 -3.81 -5.04
CA PHE A 526 -27.38 -3.56 -4.66
C PHE A 526 -27.56 -3.28 -3.16
N VAL A 527 -26.56 -2.67 -2.53
CA VAL A 527 -26.69 -2.17 -1.15
C VAL A 527 -27.85 -1.17 -1.10
N ASP A 528 -28.68 -1.26 -0.06
CA ASP A 528 -29.87 -0.43 0.15
C ASP A 528 -30.88 -0.35 -1.01
N CYS A 529 -30.86 -1.33 -1.92
CA CYS A 529 -31.95 -1.60 -2.86
C CYS A 529 -33.10 -2.34 -2.15
N LEU A 530 -33.81 -1.67 -1.23
CA LEU A 530 -34.76 -2.30 -0.29
C LEU A 530 -36.04 -2.86 -0.93
N THR A 531 -36.37 -2.45 -2.17
CA THR A 531 -37.53 -2.95 -2.92
C THR A 531 -37.19 -3.97 -4.00
N LEU A 532 -35.95 -4.46 -4.07
CA LEU A 532 -35.53 -5.34 -5.16
C LEU A 532 -36.26 -6.69 -5.09
N GLU A 533 -37.04 -7.01 -6.11
CA GLU A 533 -37.87 -8.21 -6.20
C GLU A 533 -37.23 -9.27 -7.10
N GLU A 534 -36.59 -8.84 -8.19
CA GLU A 534 -35.97 -9.75 -9.16
C GLU A 534 -34.74 -9.18 -9.86
N ILE A 535 -33.76 -10.06 -10.06
CA ILE A 535 -32.60 -9.86 -10.92
C ILE A 535 -32.63 -10.94 -12.01
N ASN A 536 -32.71 -10.51 -13.26
CA ASN A 536 -32.74 -11.39 -14.42
C ASN A 536 -31.45 -11.25 -15.23
N VAL A 537 -30.98 -12.36 -15.80
CA VAL A 537 -29.82 -12.38 -16.70
C VAL A 537 -30.31 -12.90 -18.06
N THR A 538 -30.03 -12.18 -19.14
CA THR A 538 -30.40 -12.61 -20.50
C THR A 538 -29.53 -13.79 -20.97
N ASP A 539 -29.90 -14.43 -22.08
CA ASP A 539 -29.08 -15.52 -22.64
C ASP A 539 -27.72 -15.01 -23.14
N GLY A 540 -26.63 -15.70 -22.78
CA GLY A 540 -25.31 -15.34 -23.26
C GLY A 540 -24.16 -16.17 -22.69
N ASN A 541 -22.94 -15.76 -23.01
CA ASN A 541 -21.71 -16.50 -22.71
C ASN A 541 -20.98 -16.02 -21.45
N GLY A 542 -21.53 -15.04 -20.73
CA GLY A 542 -20.97 -14.47 -19.51
C GLY A 542 -20.96 -15.40 -18.29
N ASN A 543 -20.54 -14.86 -17.16
CA ASN A 543 -20.23 -15.58 -15.94
C ASN A 543 -21.41 -15.73 -14.97
N TYR A 544 -22.57 -15.16 -15.29
CA TYR A 544 -23.73 -15.11 -14.39
C TYR A 544 -24.98 -15.73 -15.01
N SER A 545 -25.92 -16.14 -14.15
CA SER A 545 -27.25 -16.60 -14.55
C SER A 545 -28.26 -16.30 -13.46
N SER A 546 -29.55 -16.16 -13.80
CA SER A 546 -30.62 -16.06 -12.82
C SER A 546 -31.48 -17.32 -12.76
N VAL A 547 -32.08 -17.58 -11.60
CA VAL A 547 -33.13 -18.58 -11.41
C VAL A 547 -34.24 -17.94 -10.58
N ASP A 548 -35.45 -17.86 -11.14
CA ASP A 548 -36.62 -17.26 -10.49
C ASP A 548 -36.35 -15.87 -9.90
N GLY A 549 -35.54 -15.05 -10.57
CA GLY A 549 -35.16 -13.70 -10.14
C GLY A 549 -34.02 -13.62 -9.11
N VAL A 550 -33.38 -14.73 -8.75
CA VAL A 550 -32.20 -14.76 -7.86
C VAL A 550 -30.93 -14.88 -8.71
N LEU A 551 -29.89 -14.12 -8.37
CA LEU A 551 -28.64 -14.05 -9.13
C LEU A 551 -27.62 -15.10 -8.64
N PHE A 552 -27.06 -15.84 -9.58
CA PHE A 552 -26.03 -16.84 -9.37
C PHE A 552 -24.87 -16.65 -10.34
N ASN A 553 -23.76 -17.32 -10.07
CA ASN A 553 -22.78 -17.59 -11.13
C ASN A 553 -23.39 -18.51 -12.21
N LYS A 554 -22.71 -18.64 -13.36
CA LYS A 554 -23.18 -19.38 -14.55
C LYS A 554 -23.61 -20.81 -14.22
N ASP A 555 -22.79 -21.49 -13.41
CA ASP A 555 -22.96 -22.89 -13.02
C ASP A 555 -23.94 -23.09 -11.84
N LYS A 556 -24.46 -22.00 -11.27
CA LYS A 556 -25.37 -22.00 -10.10
C LYS A 556 -24.76 -22.68 -8.88
N THR A 557 -23.44 -22.63 -8.77
CA THR A 557 -22.67 -23.10 -7.62
C THR A 557 -22.39 -22.00 -6.61
N GLU A 558 -22.59 -20.74 -6.98
CA GLU A 558 -22.42 -19.59 -6.11
C GLU A 558 -23.68 -18.74 -6.16
N LEU A 559 -24.23 -18.42 -4.99
CA LEU A 559 -25.30 -17.44 -4.88
C LEU A 559 -24.64 -16.07 -4.71
N VAL A 560 -24.91 -15.19 -5.66
CA VAL A 560 -24.29 -13.87 -5.77
C VAL A 560 -25.17 -12.86 -5.04
N VAL A 561 -26.44 -12.72 -5.44
CA VAL A 561 -27.39 -11.81 -4.78
C VAL A 561 -28.79 -12.43 -4.73
N TYR A 562 -29.41 -12.31 -3.56
CA TYR A 562 -30.81 -12.57 -3.32
C TYR A 562 -31.57 -11.24 -3.18
N PRO A 563 -32.58 -10.96 -4.02
CA PRO A 563 -33.31 -9.69 -3.94
C PRO A 563 -34.03 -9.49 -2.59
N SER A 564 -33.81 -8.33 -1.98
CA SER A 564 -34.13 -8.00 -0.58
C SER A 564 -35.64 -7.99 -0.26
N SER A 565 -36.49 -7.73 -1.26
CA SER A 565 -37.95 -7.55 -1.13
C SER A 565 -38.76 -8.74 -1.63
N ARG A 566 -38.11 -9.88 -1.92
CA ARG A 566 -38.82 -11.10 -2.31
C ARG A 566 -39.80 -11.54 -1.22
N PRO A 567 -41.01 -12.00 -1.57
CA PRO A 567 -42.05 -12.32 -0.58
C PRO A 567 -41.84 -13.66 0.14
N ASP A 568 -40.77 -14.38 -0.18
CA ASP A 568 -40.50 -15.73 0.31
C ASP A 568 -40.22 -15.75 1.82
N LYS A 569 -41.17 -16.25 2.62
CA LYS A 569 -40.96 -16.46 4.06
C LYS A 569 -40.01 -17.60 4.38
N VAL A 570 -39.93 -18.59 3.49
CA VAL A 570 -39.08 -19.78 3.66
C VAL A 570 -38.19 -19.92 2.43
N TYR A 571 -36.89 -19.73 2.60
CA TYR A 571 -35.94 -19.90 1.51
C TYR A 571 -35.22 -21.24 1.62
N LYS A 572 -35.33 -22.06 0.56
CA LYS A 572 -34.62 -23.35 0.43
C LYS A 572 -33.57 -23.22 -0.66
N MET A 573 -32.32 -23.02 -0.23
CA MET A 573 -31.21 -22.81 -1.13
C MET A 573 -30.98 -24.06 -2.01
N PRO A 574 -30.77 -23.90 -3.33
CA PRO A 574 -30.55 -25.03 -4.23
C PRO A 574 -29.33 -25.87 -3.84
N ASP A 575 -29.45 -27.20 -3.98
CA ASP A 575 -28.38 -28.15 -3.64
C ASP A 575 -27.10 -27.98 -4.49
N SER A 576 -27.17 -27.27 -5.61
CA SER A 576 -26.00 -26.95 -6.46
C SER A 576 -25.07 -25.92 -5.80
N VAL A 577 -25.61 -25.07 -4.93
CA VAL A 577 -24.87 -23.97 -4.29
C VAL A 577 -23.82 -24.53 -3.32
N LYS A 578 -22.60 -24.03 -3.45
CA LYS A 578 -21.41 -24.36 -2.66
C LYS A 578 -20.86 -23.14 -1.92
N LYS A 579 -21.06 -21.94 -2.44
CA LYS A 579 -20.62 -20.68 -1.86
C LYS A 579 -21.75 -19.65 -1.87
N VAL A 580 -21.80 -18.80 -0.85
CA VAL A 580 -22.62 -17.58 -0.82
C VAL A 580 -21.67 -16.40 -0.65
N GLN A 581 -21.80 -15.43 -1.55
CA GLN A 581 -20.88 -14.30 -1.63
C GLN A 581 -21.15 -13.26 -0.51
N VAL A 582 -20.21 -12.31 -0.37
CA VAL A 582 -20.36 -11.13 0.50
C VAL A 582 -21.70 -10.44 0.22
N ASP A 583 -22.41 -10.06 1.27
CA ASP A 583 -23.68 -9.30 1.23
C ASP A 583 -24.82 -9.93 0.41
N ALA A 584 -24.73 -11.21 0.05
CA ALA A 584 -25.68 -11.85 -0.85
C ALA A 584 -27.15 -11.81 -0.40
N PHE A 585 -27.42 -11.73 0.91
CA PHE A 585 -28.77 -11.57 1.48
C PHE A 585 -28.91 -10.30 2.32
N ILE A 586 -28.12 -9.26 2.05
CA ILE A 586 -28.20 -8.01 2.79
C ILE A 586 -29.62 -7.43 2.76
N ASN A 587 -30.10 -6.94 3.91
CA ASN A 587 -31.40 -6.27 4.06
C ASN A 587 -32.63 -7.12 3.67
N CYS A 588 -32.51 -8.46 3.58
CA CYS A 588 -33.64 -9.32 3.23
C CYS A 588 -34.76 -9.25 4.29
N SER A 589 -35.88 -8.64 3.92
CA SER A 589 -36.92 -8.23 4.87
C SER A 589 -37.95 -9.31 5.18
N ALA A 590 -38.19 -10.27 4.28
CA ALA A 590 -39.29 -11.23 4.39
C ALA A 590 -38.89 -12.64 4.88
N ILE A 591 -37.64 -13.06 4.70
CA ILE A 591 -37.20 -14.42 5.01
C ILE A 591 -37.27 -14.65 6.52
N GLU A 592 -38.12 -15.59 6.94
CA GLU A 592 -38.26 -16.00 8.34
C GLU A 592 -37.46 -17.28 8.64
N ASP A 593 -37.34 -18.18 7.67
CA ASP A 593 -36.69 -19.48 7.85
C ASP A 593 -35.86 -19.87 6.62
N MET A 594 -34.55 -20.03 6.82
CA MET A 594 -33.60 -20.33 5.75
C MET A 594 -33.04 -21.75 5.89
N VAL A 595 -33.08 -22.52 4.81
CA VAL A 595 -32.44 -23.82 4.69
C VAL A 595 -31.28 -23.71 3.72
N LEU A 596 -30.05 -23.78 4.23
CA LEU A 596 -28.84 -23.70 3.42
C LEU A 596 -28.68 -24.93 2.52
N SER A 597 -27.86 -24.83 1.48
CA SER A 597 -27.53 -25.99 0.65
C SER A 597 -26.83 -27.06 1.47
N LYS A 598 -27.19 -28.33 1.25
CA LYS A 598 -26.48 -29.46 1.88
C LYS A 598 -25.04 -29.62 1.38
N ASN A 599 -24.72 -28.98 0.25
CA ASN A 599 -23.40 -28.98 -0.39
C ASN A 599 -22.63 -27.68 -0.18
N LEU A 600 -23.18 -26.74 0.58
CA LEU A 600 -22.52 -25.49 0.93
C LEU A 600 -21.22 -25.77 1.69
N THR A 601 -20.13 -25.14 1.28
CA THR A 601 -18.81 -25.21 1.89
C THR A 601 -18.35 -23.89 2.47
N GLU A 602 -18.88 -22.77 1.97
CA GLU A 602 -18.40 -21.42 2.28
C GLU A 602 -19.56 -20.41 2.38
N LEU A 603 -19.51 -19.58 3.42
CA LEU A 603 -20.29 -18.35 3.59
C LEU A 603 -19.30 -17.21 3.80
N GLU A 604 -19.32 -16.19 2.96
CA GLU A 604 -18.43 -15.03 3.11
C GLU A 604 -18.91 -14.04 4.18
N LYS A 605 -18.11 -12.99 4.42
CA LYS A 605 -18.40 -11.91 5.37
C LYS A 605 -19.78 -11.31 5.05
N TYR A 606 -20.60 -11.06 6.08
CA TYR A 606 -21.93 -10.45 5.95
C TYR A 606 -22.93 -11.14 4.98
N ALA A 607 -22.69 -12.40 4.57
CA ALA A 607 -23.51 -13.09 3.58
C ALA A 607 -25.04 -13.10 3.86
N VAL A 608 -25.46 -13.15 5.12
CA VAL A 608 -26.86 -13.05 5.59
C VAL A 608 -26.97 -12.01 6.70
N TYR A 609 -26.75 -10.75 6.31
CA TYR A 609 -26.70 -9.61 7.21
C TYR A 609 -27.97 -8.76 7.16
N ASN A 610 -28.30 -8.13 8.29
CA ASN A 610 -29.44 -7.21 8.46
C ASN A 610 -30.78 -7.77 7.94
N CYS A 611 -31.08 -9.02 8.25
CA CYS A 611 -32.34 -9.69 7.87
C CYS A 611 -33.36 -9.63 9.03
N PRO A 612 -34.22 -8.59 9.15
CA PRO A 612 -35.00 -8.33 10.36
C PRO A 612 -36.04 -9.41 10.71
N SER A 613 -36.52 -10.15 9.71
CA SER A 613 -37.53 -11.20 9.90
C SER A 613 -36.94 -12.58 10.20
N LEU A 614 -35.62 -12.75 10.10
CA LEU A 614 -34.97 -14.06 10.13
C LEU A 614 -35.00 -14.68 11.53
N LYS A 615 -35.76 -15.76 11.67
CA LYS A 615 -35.95 -16.49 12.95
C LYS A 615 -35.13 -17.76 13.01
N SER A 616 -34.93 -18.43 11.88
CA SER A 616 -34.14 -19.66 11.86
C SER A 616 -33.31 -19.88 10.62
N ILE A 617 -32.15 -20.52 10.84
CA ILE A 617 -31.27 -20.99 9.78
C ILE A 617 -31.01 -22.48 10.02
N ARG A 618 -31.04 -23.29 8.97
CA ARG A 618 -30.61 -24.69 8.99
C ARG A 618 -29.34 -24.87 8.17
N ALA A 619 -28.26 -25.25 8.84
CA ALA A 619 -26.95 -25.51 8.26
C ALA A 619 -26.62 -27.02 8.23
N PHE A 620 -25.65 -27.37 7.39
CA PHE A 620 -25.23 -28.76 7.16
C PHE A 620 -23.73 -28.95 7.36
N LYS A 621 -23.31 -30.21 7.58
CA LYS A 621 -21.94 -30.56 7.99
C LYS A 621 -20.85 -30.19 6.97
N LYS A 622 -21.20 -29.95 5.70
CA LYS A 622 -20.22 -29.61 4.66
C LYS A 622 -19.74 -28.16 4.72
N LEU A 623 -20.44 -27.27 5.43
CA LEU A 623 -20.02 -25.89 5.63
C LEU A 623 -18.75 -25.87 6.50
N LYS A 624 -17.69 -25.25 5.98
CA LYS A 624 -16.36 -25.23 6.61
C LYS A 624 -15.91 -23.80 6.91
N THR A 625 -16.05 -22.91 5.93
CA THR A 625 -15.60 -21.52 6.03
C THR A 625 -16.81 -20.64 6.27
N ILE A 626 -16.76 -19.81 7.31
CA ILE A 626 -17.81 -18.85 7.69
C ILE A 626 -17.09 -17.53 7.99
N GLY A 627 -17.35 -16.51 7.18
CA GLY A 627 -16.79 -15.17 7.36
C GLY A 627 -17.36 -14.44 8.58
N ASP A 628 -16.75 -13.31 8.91
CA ASP A 628 -17.20 -12.48 10.02
C ASP A 628 -18.63 -11.99 9.80
N TYR A 629 -19.42 -12.07 10.87
CA TYR A 629 -20.83 -11.66 10.89
C TYR A 629 -21.69 -12.29 9.77
N ALA A 630 -21.27 -13.43 9.20
CA ALA A 630 -21.89 -14.05 8.02
C ALA A 630 -23.39 -14.36 8.15
N PHE A 631 -23.89 -14.58 9.37
CA PHE A 631 -25.33 -14.67 9.61
C PHE A 631 -25.69 -14.40 11.07
N GLY A 632 -26.91 -13.90 11.29
CA GLY A 632 -27.48 -13.67 12.62
C GLY A 632 -27.15 -12.31 13.22
N PHE A 633 -26.60 -11.40 12.42
CA PHE A 633 -26.24 -10.05 12.84
C PHE A 633 -27.00 -9.00 12.04
N ARG A 634 -27.11 -7.81 12.64
CA ARG A 634 -27.73 -6.62 12.05
C ARG A 634 -26.95 -5.38 12.43
N TYR A 635 -27.15 -4.32 11.66
CA TYR A 635 -26.59 -3.01 11.97
C TYR A 635 -27.27 -2.40 13.20
N ASN A 636 -26.47 -1.78 14.06
CA ASN A 636 -26.94 -1.04 15.22
C ASN A 636 -26.99 0.46 14.93
N GLU A 637 -28.16 0.93 14.50
CA GLU A 637 -28.41 2.37 14.20
C GLU A 637 -28.21 3.32 15.40
N GLN A 638 -28.05 2.79 16.62
CA GLN A 638 -27.86 3.59 17.83
C GLN A 638 -26.38 3.70 18.28
N SER A 639 -25.45 3.09 17.55
CA SER A 639 -24.00 3.26 17.83
C SER A 639 -23.58 4.69 17.50
N THR A 640 -22.92 5.38 18.45
CA THR A 640 -22.51 6.79 18.32
C THR A 640 -21.00 7.00 18.44
N ASP A 641 -20.26 5.95 18.83
CA ASP A 641 -18.84 5.94 19.13
C ASP A 641 -18.05 4.96 18.24
N GLY A 642 -18.71 4.30 17.28
CA GLY A 642 -18.10 3.30 16.39
C GLY A 642 -17.90 1.94 17.05
N GLU A 643 -18.21 1.79 18.34
CA GLU A 643 -18.19 0.49 19.03
C GLU A 643 -19.56 -0.21 18.87
N ASN A 644 -19.55 -1.55 18.73
CA ASN A 644 -20.75 -2.38 18.61
C ASN A 644 -21.69 -2.02 17.44
N VAL A 645 -21.13 -1.69 16.29
CA VAL A 645 -21.89 -1.45 15.03
C VAL A 645 -22.64 -2.70 14.54
N ASP A 646 -22.13 -3.90 14.83
CA ASP A 646 -22.74 -5.18 14.45
C ASP A 646 -23.28 -5.90 15.68
N VAL A 647 -24.61 -6.04 15.78
CA VAL A 647 -25.28 -6.67 16.94
C VAL A 647 -26.04 -7.93 16.56
N LEU A 648 -26.11 -8.88 17.49
CA LEU A 648 -26.82 -10.13 17.29
C LEU A 648 -28.34 -9.88 17.16
N SER A 649 -28.96 -10.52 16.16
CA SER A 649 -30.41 -10.50 15.97
C SER A 649 -31.12 -11.28 17.07
N GLU A 650 -32.09 -10.66 17.73
CA GLU A 650 -32.77 -11.25 18.88
C GLU A 650 -33.60 -12.49 18.49
N GLY A 651 -33.44 -13.58 19.25
CA GLY A 651 -34.27 -14.78 19.11
C GLY A 651 -33.96 -15.68 17.90
N ILE A 652 -32.87 -15.41 17.15
CA ILE A 652 -32.47 -16.24 16.02
C ILE A 652 -31.99 -17.63 16.47
N LYS A 653 -32.45 -18.67 15.76
CA LYS A 653 -32.12 -20.08 16.05
C LYS A 653 -31.36 -20.74 14.91
N LEU A 654 -30.19 -21.31 15.22
CA LEU A 654 -29.42 -22.11 14.28
C LEU A 654 -29.65 -23.61 14.49
N TYR A 655 -30.11 -24.31 13.45
CA TYR A 655 -30.20 -25.77 13.42
C TYR A 655 -28.97 -26.34 12.72
N ALA A 656 -27.99 -26.80 13.50
CA ALA A 656 -26.72 -27.34 12.98
C ALA A 656 -26.36 -28.70 13.62
N PRO A 657 -25.72 -29.63 12.87
CA PRO A 657 -25.14 -30.84 13.45
C PRO A 657 -24.09 -30.51 14.51
N LYS A 658 -23.99 -31.30 15.59
CA LYS A 658 -22.85 -31.19 16.51
C LYS A 658 -21.53 -31.40 15.75
N ASN A 659 -20.48 -30.70 16.18
CA ASN A 659 -19.14 -30.76 15.60
C ASN A 659 -19.15 -30.36 14.11
N SER A 660 -19.79 -29.24 13.80
CA SER A 660 -19.77 -28.62 12.47
C SER A 660 -19.40 -27.15 12.62
N ALA A 661 -18.78 -26.55 11.60
CA ALA A 661 -18.34 -25.15 11.65
C ALA A 661 -19.48 -24.20 12.06
N ALA A 662 -20.69 -24.45 11.54
CA ALA A 662 -21.88 -23.68 11.90
C ALA A 662 -22.26 -23.80 13.38
N TYR A 663 -22.11 -24.99 13.97
CA TYR A 663 -22.39 -25.21 15.39
C TYR A 663 -21.38 -24.46 16.27
N ASP A 664 -20.11 -24.52 15.89
CA ASP A 664 -19.02 -23.90 16.65
C ASP A 664 -19.10 -22.36 16.54
N PHE A 665 -19.33 -21.84 15.33
CA PHE A 665 -19.60 -20.41 15.08
C PHE A 665 -20.75 -19.88 15.94
N ALA A 666 -21.89 -20.60 15.99
CA ALA A 666 -23.01 -20.17 16.81
C ALA A 666 -22.68 -20.14 18.30
N LYS A 667 -21.85 -21.07 18.79
CA LYS A 667 -21.42 -21.07 20.19
C LYS A 667 -20.50 -19.90 20.50
N GLU A 668 -19.56 -19.61 19.61
CA GLU A 668 -18.64 -18.49 19.73
C GLU A 668 -19.38 -17.14 19.73
N LYS A 669 -20.33 -16.98 18.80
CA LYS A 669 -21.07 -15.73 18.60
C LYS A 669 -22.33 -15.57 19.48
N GLY A 670 -22.63 -16.53 20.36
CA GLY A 670 -23.78 -16.46 21.26
C GLY A 670 -25.15 -16.74 20.63
N ILE A 671 -25.21 -17.35 19.45
CA ILE A 671 -26.45 -17.73 18.75
C ILE A 671 -27.06 -18.99 19.38
N GLU A 672 -28.39 -19.03 19.58
CA GLU A 672 -29.09 -20.24 20.05
C GLU A 672 -28.94 -21.37 19.01
N VAL A 673 -28.18 -22.41 19.34
CA VAL A 673 -27.95 -23.57 18.45
C VAL A 673 -28.65 -24.84 18.91
N ILE A 674 -29.40 -25.48 18.00
CA ILE A 674 -30.17 -26.69 18.23
C ILE A 674 -29.66 -27.83 17.33
N SER A 675 -29.01 -28.82 17.95
CA SER A 675 -28.51 -30.02 17.27
C SER A 675 -29.45 -31.23 17.40
N GLY A 676 -29.19 -32.28 16.61
CA GLY A 676 -29.95 -33.53 16.67
C GLY A 676 -31.39 -33.41 16.16
N THR A 677 -31.61 -32.56 15.15
CA THR A 677 -32.92 -32.33 14.53
C THR A 677 -32.90 -32.69 13.05
N VAL A 678 -34.05 -33.17 12.55
CA VAL A 678 -34.34 -33.34 11.13
C VAL A 678 -35.47 -32.39 10.74
N ARG A 679 -35.45 -31.89 9.50
CA ARG A 679 -36.54 -31.09 8.96
C ARG A 679 -37.58 -32.02 8.30
N ILE A 680 -38.84 -31.94 8.73
CA ILE A 680 -39.98 -32.65 8.13
C ILE A 680 -41.02 -31.59 7.75
N GLY A 681 -41.24 -31.41 6.45
CA GLY A 681 -41.96 -30.25 5.94
C GLY A 681 -41.27 -28.96 6.36
N ASP A 682 -42.00 -28.10 7.07
CA ASP A 682 -41.48 -26.82 7.59
C ASP A 682 -41.21 -26.84 9.10
N LYS A 683 -41.17 -28.03 9.71
CA LYS A 683 -40.89 -28.19 11.13
C LYS A 683 -39.53 -28.84 11.37
N ASN A 684 -38.79 -28.28 12.32
CA ASN A 684 -37.56 -28.85 12.85
C ASN A 684 -37.91 -29.80 14.00
N VAL A 685 -37.78 -31.11 13.79
CA VAL A 685 -38.17 -32.16 14.76
C VAL A 685 -36.92 -32.77 15.37
N ARG A 686 -36.85 -32.89 16.70
CA ARG A 686 -35.76 -33.61 17.37
C ARG A 686 -35.80 -35.09 17.02
N ILE A 687 -34.67 -35.66 16.62
CA ILE A 687 -34.55 -37.06 16.19
C ILE A 687 -34.99 -38.01 17.32
N VAL A 688 -34.72 -37.65 18.59
CA VAL A 688 -35.15 -38.41 19.77
C VAL A 688 -36.69 -38.47 19.94
N MET A 689 -37.45 -37.48 19.46
CA MET A 689 -38.92 -37.50 19.51
C MET A 689 -39.53 -38.48 18.49
N LEU A 690 -38.86 -38.70 17.36
CA LEU A 690 -39.28 -39.71 16.37
C LEU A 690 -39.12 -41.14 16.92
N GLY A 691 -38.21 -41.35 17.86
CA GLY A 691 -38.05 -42.63 18.58
C GLY A 691 -39.13 -42.91 19.62
N ILE A 692 -39.82 -41.87 20.12
CA ILE A 692 -40.85 -41.99 21.18
C ILE A 692 -42.28 -42.16 20.59
N LEU A 693 -42.53 -41.67 19.37
CA LEU A 693 -43.78 -41.87 18.60
C LEU A 693 -43.92 -43.29 17.99
N GLY A 694 -43.20 -44.27 18.54
CA GLY A 694 -43.23 -45.69 18.21
C GLY A 694 -44.51 -46.41 18.67
N GLY A 695 -45.67 -45.86 18.38
CA GLY A 695 -46.96 -46.56 18.36
C GLY A 695 -47.55 -46.46 16.96
N ALA A 696 -47.29 -47.46 16.12
CA ALA A 696 -47.77 -47.67 14.75
C ALA A 696 -47.40 -46.64 13.65
N ILE A 697 -47.27 -45.33 13.93
CA ILE A 697 -47.06 -44.31 12.87
C ILE A 697 -45.56 -44.05 12.61
N GLY A 698 -44.70 -44.06 13.64
CA GLY A 698 -43.25 -43.87 13.49
C GLY A 698 -42.55 -44.96 12.65
N ALA A 699 -43.08 -46.19 12.68
CA ALA A 699 -42.56 -47.30 11.89
C ALA A 699 -42.80 -47.13 10.38
N ALA A 700 -43.90 -46.49 9.97
CA ALA A 700 -44.19 -46.24 8.56
C ALA A 700 -43.25 -45.19 7.96
N VAL A 701 -42.91 -44.12 8.70
CA VAL A 701 -42.00 -43.07 8.24
C VAL A 701 -40.55 -43.58 8.17
N LEU A 702 -40.12 -44.37 9.16
CA LEU A 702 -38.80 -45.05 9.14
C LEU A 702 -38.72 -46.14 8.06
N ALA A 703 -39.81 -46.86 7.78
CA ALA A 703 -39.87 -47.83 6.69
C ALA A 703 -39.82 -47.16 5.30
N VAL A 704 -40.46 -46.00 5.11
CA VAL A 704 -40.39 -45.23 3.86
C VAL A 704 -38.99 -44.64 3.65
N LEU A 705 -38.35 -44.11 4.69
CA LEU A 705 -36.96 -43.65 4.64
C LEU A 705 -35.97 -44.81 4.40
N GLY A 706 -36.17 -45.96 5.05
CA GLY A 706 -35.39 -47.18 4.83
C GLY A 706 -35.56 -47.77 3.42
N LEU A 707 -36.77 -47.73 2.86
CA LEU A 707 -37.06 -48.17 1.48
C LEU A 707 -36.45 -47.25 0.43
N LEU A 708 -36.43 -45.94 0.66
CA LEU A 708 -35.81 -44.96 -0.26
C LEU A 708 -34.27 -45.05 -0.22
N ILE A 709 -33.69 -45.24 0.95
CA ILE A 709 -32.24 -45.47 1.12
C ILE A 709 -31.84 -46.84 0.53
N GLY A 710 -32.65 -47.88 0.75
CA GLY A 710 -32.46 -49.21 0.17
C GLY A 710 -32.53 -49.23 -1.36
N LYS A 711 -33.48 -48.50 -1.97
CA LYS A 711 -33.56 -48.34 -3.44
C LYS A 711 -32.33 -47.63 -4.02
N LYS A 712 -31.79 -46.63 -3.31
CA LYS A 712 -30.61 -45.87 -3.74
C LYS A 712 -29.33 -46.70 -3.65
N ILE A 713 -29.19 -47.53 -2.60
CA ILE A 713 -28.07 -48.48 -2.44
C ILE A 713 -28.15 -49.61 -3.47
N ARG A 714 -29.36 -50.11 -3.78
CA ARG A 714 -29.56 -51.16 -4.79
C ARG A 714 -29.26 -50.69 -6.20
N LYS A 715 -29.69 -49.47 -6.59
CA LYS A 715 -29.30 -48.85 -7.87
C LYS A 715 -27.79 -48.59 -7.99
N LYS A 716 -27.12 -48.21 -6.88
CA LYS A 716 -25.66 -48.03 -6.85
C LYS A 716 -24.92 -49.36 -6.99
N LYS A 717 -25.36 -50.41 -6.28
CA LYS A 717 -24.80 -51.77 -6.44
C LYS A 717 -24.99 -52.33 -7.85
N GLU A 718 -26.17 -52.15 -8.45
CA GLU A 718 -26.44 -52.60 -9.82
C GLU A 718 -25.59 -51.84 -10.85
N ALA A 719 -25.34 -50.54 -10.65
CA ALA A 719 -24.46 -49.74 -11.51
C ALA A 719 -22.97 -50.13 -11.36
N ASP A 720 -22.51 -50.38 -10.14
CA ASP A 720 -21.13 -50.80 -9.85
C ASP A 720 -20.86 -52.21 -10.41
N GLU A 721 -21.83 -53.14 -10.32
CA GLU A 721 -21.74 -54.49 -10.91
C GLU A 721 -21.73 -54.48 -12.45
N LEU A 722 -22.49 -53.58 -13.08
CA LEU A 722 -22.48 -53.38 -14.54
C LEU A 722 -21.17 -52.77 -15.03
N SER A 723 -20.57 -51.85 -14.26
CA SER A 723 -19.26 -51.27 -14.59
C SER A 723 -18.13 -52.30 -14.45
N GLY A 724 -18.14 -53.12 -13.40
CA GLY A 724 -17.16 -54.19 -13.19
C GLY A 724 -17.21 -55.28 -14.26
N LYS A 725 -18.43 -55.68 -14.69
CA LYS A 725 -18.60 -56.63 -15.80
C LYS A 725 -18.16 -56.05 -17.16
N ALA A 726 -18.28 -54.74 -17.37
CA ALA A 726 -17.79 -54.06 -18.57
C ALA A 726 -16.26 -53.95 -18.60
N GLU A 727 -15.63 -53.70 -17.45
CA GLU A 727 -14.16 -53.68 -17.31
C GLU A 727 -13.54 -55.07 -17.47
N GLU A 728 -14.13 -56.11 -16.90
CA GLU A 728 -13.62 -57.48 -17.05
C GLU A 728 -13.72 -57.98 -18.49
N LYS A 729 -14.75 -57.55 -19.24
CA LYS A 729 -14.93 -57.84 -20.67
C LYS A 729 -13.94 -57.07 -21.55
N ARG A 730 -13.57 -55.84 -21.19
CA ARG A 730 -12.48 -55.08 -21.84
C ARG A 730 -11.11 -55.69 -21.57
N ARG A 731 -10.85 -56.15 -20.34
CA ARG A 731 -9.59 -56.77 -19.93
C ARG A 731 -9.34 -58.13 -20.60
N LYS A 732 -10.37 -58.98 -20.73
CA LYS A 732 -10.31 -60.25 -21.48
C LYS A 732 -10.18 -60.08 -23.00
N LYS A 733 -10.51 -58.91 -23.55
CA LYS A 733 -10.30 -58.58 -24.97
C LYS A 733 -8.86 -58.10 -25.24
N ALA A 734 -8.25 -57.38 -24.29
CA ALA A 734 -6.86 -56.94 -24.36
C ALA A 734 -5.83 -58.08 -24.21
N GLU A 735 -6.18 -59.20 -23.58
CA GLU A 735 -5.30 -60.39 -23.46
C GLU A 735 -5.29 -61.31 -24.71
N LYS A 736 -6.09 -61.01 -25.74
CA LYS A 736 -6.21 -61.83 -26.97
C LYS A 736 -5.64 -61.19 -28.23
N GLU A 737 -5.07 -60.00 -28.16
CA GLU A 737 -4.43 -59.36 -29.31
C GLU A 737 -2.92 -59.68 -29.33
N PRO A 738 -2.36 -60.18 -30.45
CA PRO A 738 -0.93 -60.49 -30.52
C PRO A 738 -0.12 -59.19 -30.59
N LYS A 739 0.91 -59.10 -29.73
CA LYS A 739 1.93 -58.05 -29.78
C LYS A 739 2.71 -58.15 -31.10
N LEU A 740 2.75 -57.07 -31.88
CA LEU A 740 3.65 -56.94 -33.01
C LEU A 740 4.77 -55.95 -32.68
N ASP A 741 5.97 -56.42 -33.00
CA ASP A 741 7.29 -55.89 -32.73
C ASP A 741 7.62 -54.70 -33.65
N ALA A 742 8.40 -53.74 -33.15
CA ALA A 742 8.89 -52.61 -33.93
C ALA A 742 10.28 -52.95 -34.44
N GLY A 743 10.42 -53.10 -35.77
CA GLY A 743 11.69 -53.35 -36.44
C GLY A 743 11.71 -52.73 -37.84
N ASP A 744 12.29 -51.53 -37.90
CA ASP A 744 13.17 -50.97 -38.94
C ASP A 744 12.89 -51.21 -40.45
N LYS A 745 12.87 -50.06 -41.15
CA LYS A 745 13.53 -49.75 -42.45
C LYS A 745 12.84 -50.01 -43.81
N ILE A 746 12.74 -48.88 -44.54
CA ILE A 746 13.28 -48.61 -45.91
C ILE A 746 12.40 -48.88 -47.15
N VAL A 747 12.08 -47.76 -47.82
CA VAL A 747 12.17 -47.42 -49.28
C VAL A 747 11.23 -48.10 -50.31
N GLY A 748 10.78 -47.28 -51.26
CA GLY A 748 10.30 -47.66 -52.60
C GLY A 748 8.84 -47.25 -52.81
N ASP A 749 8.50 -46.08 -53.34
CA ASP A 749 8.66 -45.59 -54.72
C ASP A 749 7.62 -46.16 -55.71
N ASP A 750 7.05 -45.21 -56.45
CA ASP A 750 6.32 -45.26 -57.72
C ASP A 750 4.90 -45.84 -57.91
N SER A 751 4.06 -44.89 -58.38
CA SER A 751 3.27 -44.89 -59.63
C SER A 751 1.91 -45.61 -59.71
N ASP A 752 0.85 -44.80 -59.89
CA ASP A 752 -0.01 -44.72 -61.11
C ASP A 752 -1.34 -44.05 -60.73
N GLU A 753 -1.56 -42.80 -61.17
CA GLU A 753 -2.52 -42.40 -62.23
C GLU A 753 -3.97 -42.86 -61.93
N VAL A 754 -4.98 -41.97 -61.89
CA VAL A 754 -5.64 -41.42 -63.08
C VAL A 754 -6.70 -40.35 -62.68
N GLU A 755 -6.67 -39.23 -63.42
CA GLU A 755 -7.74 -38.30 -63.86
C GLU A 755 -8.56 -37.46 -62.84
N ASP A 756 -8.37 -36.13 -62.85
CA ASP A 756 -9.10 -35.10 -63.65
C ASP A 756 -10.39 -34.63 -62.91
N LYS A 757 -10.75 -33.35 -62.76
CA LYS A 757 -10.35 -32.10 -63.43
C LYS A 757 -11.00 -30.90 -62.70
N GLU A 758 -10.28 -29.76 -62.68
CA GLU A 758 -10.72 -28.38 -63.01
C GLU A 758 -11.90 -27.71 -62.25
N ASN A 759 -11.94 -26.41 -61.90
CA ASN A 759 -11.19 -25.17 -62.21
C ASN A 759 -11.48 -24.18 -61.04
N GLU A 760 -10.55 -23.39 -60.48
CA GLU A 760 -9.99 -22.08 -60.95
C GLU A 760 -11.05 -21.07 -61.47
N ALA A 761 -11.06 -19.79 -61.10
CA ALA A 761 -9.98 -18.88 -60.68
C ALA A 761 -10.42 -17.87 -59.61
#